data_AF-D3B075-F1
#
_entry.id   AF-D3B075-F1
#
_cell.length_a   1.000
_cell.length_b   1.000
_cell.length_c   1.000
_cell.angle_alpha   90.00
_cell.angle_beta   90.00
_cell.angle_gamma   90.00
#
_symmetry.space_group_name_H-M   'P 1'
#
loop_
_entity.id
_entity.type
_entity.pdbx_description
1 polymer ?
#
loop_
_entity_poly.entity_id
_entity_poly.type
_entity_poly.pdbx_seq_one_letter_code
_entity_poly.pdbx_strand_id
1 'polypeptide(L)'
;MILLLIQRVELYDKNRYRKVYYLTPSVDSILCDSDDNYIQLVKNRVISTYLNNFYLGNDNAVALGNTLQNDGTFNTINYQDQSRENWHPLKHMDNLVQIAFYLKQTSPFNTELFNKTDTALGYFVDQYSNFTSVNPYNTKQLLPMVFAYKYLIINNITGAYNGQSQSRSQDLMKSFTSLLNANGNYLTQVSNAYCVLFSSLNANDKVTLNQTIKKFTTLLTFTPGQQEGIKTDGSFFENGPMLNNGNYGNEILEIYFQIISLLSDRIPADSINVFNTLALQGNQWMIYSNKGNGYYHPAAVGSNITQIQGTQFYASPFMKLYQSRKAEYLVWLNRMNGSDPSLNTGNRQFFISDYMIHSRKTYSASLKYSSKRVLNSECVNIKEGLPTQKMSDGSFFLMVDGGKEYDGIYPLLDWQMIPGITSEPNYQQPVTCDKVSTLGNTVFDGSLSDGQYGMAVLDLHPSYSNDMTGKKSWFFFDEHIVFLGSNITSSSTDPNTQLLTSIDQRFYRQPVYTSLNQTSPLYNFDNSLNITWYHHNKIAVLFPTLNSTTPTTNNTKIPNNSTVNSNSTTGIDNSTVPIGANVFIKAQSKGGSWENIGSSSGGVSDTLLLTYIQHTPANQNQYQYMMIPNIEYSNFTSRIDSLFAAISIMRNDDHFHAVYHNELKLLQIVFWDTKQTFVTPFGFNITSGQPILLQVNMKNVTYYKLTVSDPTQTLSTVNIVFRALELSGSFASFSSMTNYTTIAFQLPAGNYAGAANTWEYKVLSHPASSNNGTTTGDASTTSSDTPSPKPTSPSIGSNLSIPSHLKFIILFLSILIYLI
;
A
#
# COMPACT_ATOMS: atom_id res chain seq x y z
N MET A 1 33.98 43.56 25.47
CA MET A 1 33.80 43.64 26.92
C MET A 1 32.37 43.21 27.23
N ILE A 2 32.20 41.97 27.73
CA ILE A 2 31.13 41.49 28.65
C ILE A 2 29.67 41.49 28.08
N LEU A 3 29.09 40.34 27.69
CA LEU A 3 28.16 39.44 28.44
C LEU A 3 26.82 40.15 28.80
N LEU A 4 25.60 39.62 28.80
CA LEU A 4 24.97 38.28 28.82
C LEU A 4 23.45 38.54 28.80
N LEU A 5 22.63 37.68 28.18
CA LEU A 5 21.43 37.10 28.84
C LEU A 5 20.77 36.05 27.92
N ILE A 6 21.19 34.81 28.15
CA ILE A 6 20.51 33.58 27.77
C ILE A 6 19.52 33.25 28.89
N GLN A 7 18.26 32.96 28.57
CA GLN A 7 17.40 32.20 29.47
C GLN A 7 17.11 30.83 28.85
N ARG A 8 17.74 29.81 29.46
CA ARG A 8 17.47 28.39 29.30
C ARG A 8 16.19 28.03 30.03
N VAL A 9 15.38 27.14 29.44
CA VAL A 9 14.46 26.27 30.19
C VAL A 9 14.94 24.84 29.95
N GLU A 10 15.54 24.26 30.98
CA GLU A 10 15.94 22.84 31.05
C GLU A 10 14.81 22.05 31.73
N LEU A 11 14.33 20.99 31.08
CA LEU A 11 13.61 19.90 31.74
C LEU A 11 14.50 18.66 31.69
N TYR A 12 14.93 18.21 32.87
CA TYR A 12 15.75 17.03 33.09
C TYR A 12 14.89 15.76 33.03
N ASP A 13 15.32 14.78 32.24
CA ASP A 13 14.99 13.36 32.45
C ASP A 13 16.28 12.56 32.64
N LYS A 14 16.38 11.88 33.79
CA LYS A 14 17.53 11.07 34.20
C LYS A 14 17.30 9.63 33.72
N ASN A 15 17.87 9.28 32.56
CA ASN A 15 18.54 8.01 32.26
C ASN A 15 18.58 7.76 30.74
N ARG A 16 19.67 8.16 30.08
CA ARG A 16 20.33 7.54 28.90
C ARG A 16 21.27 8.57 28.26
N TYR A 17 22.56 8.26 28.25
CA TYR A 17 23.57 9.07 27.55
C TYR A 17 23.37 8.96 26.03
N ARG A 18 22.79 9.99 25.39
CA ARG A 18 23.06 10.37 23.99
C ARG A 18 23.03 11.89 23.90
N LYS A 19 24.18 12.50 23.62
CA LYS A 19 24.27 13.92 23.24
C LYS A 19 23.60 14.07 21.87
N VAL A 20 22.40 14.62 21.84
CA VAL A 20 21.76 15.11 20.61
C VAL A 20 22.22 16.54 20.41
N TYR A 21 23.06 16.78 19.41
CA TYR A 21 23.36 18.15 18.97
C TYR A 21 22.16 18.67 18.16
N TYR A 22 21.42 19.61 18.73
CA TYR A 22 20.50 20.43 17.96
C TYR A 22 21.34 21.47 17.19
N LEU A 23 21.57 21.23 15.90
CA LEU A 23 21.97 22.31 15.00
C LEU A 23 20.71 23.15 14.72
N THR A 24 20.57 24.25 15.44
CA THR A 24 19.71 25.36 14.99
C THR A 24 20.27 25.88 13.66
N PRO A 25 19.50 25.96 12.58
CA PRO A 25 19.96 26.65 11.38
C PRO A 25 19.98 28.14 11.72
N SER A 26 21.17 28.71 11.92
CA SER A 26 21.34 30.15 11.77
C SER A 26 21.07 30.46 10.30
N VAL A 27 19.94 31.13 10.06
CA VAL A 27 19.60 31.72 8.77
C VAL A 27 20.55 32.91 8.58
N ASP A 28 21.73 32.64 8.04
CA ASP A 28 22.45 33.63 7.26
C ASP A 28 21.98 33.46 5.82
N SER A 29 21.00 34.27 5.44
CA SER A 29 20.60 34.48 4.06
C SER A 29 21.74 35.18 3.31
N ILE A 30 22.76 34.42 2.93
CA ILE A 30 23.67 34.80 1.86
C ILE A 30 22.96 34.43 0.56
N LEU A 31 22.42 35.45 -0.11
CA LEU A 31 22.06 35.39 -1.53
C LEU A 31 23.27 34.81 -2.29
N CYS A 32 23.16 33.56 -2.75
CA CYS A 32 24.22 32.86 -3.47
C CYS A 32 24.28 33.35 -4.92
N ASP A 33 24.92 34.50 -5.15
CA ASP A 33 25.06 35.10 -6.49
C ASP A 33 26.24 34.55 -7.31
N SER A 34 26.81 33.40 -6.95
CA SER A 34 27.73 32.67 -7.84
C SER A 34 27.60 31.15 -7.71
N ASP A 35 27.65 30.45 -8.84
CA ASP A 35 27.55 28.98 -8.90
C ASP A 35 28.72 28.27 -8.17
N ASP A 36 29.87 28.93 -7.99
CA ASP A 36 30.99 28.38 -7.20
C ASP A 36 30.65 28.25 -5.72
N ASN A 37 29.97 29.28 -5.17
CA ASN A 37 29.48 29.24 -3.79
C ASN A 37 28.45 28.12 -3.60
N TYR A 38 27.64 27.87 -4.62
CA TYR A 38 26.64 26.79 -4.60
C TYR A 38 27.28 25.39 -4.62
N ILE A 39 28.26 25.13 -5.49
CA ILE A 39 28.96 23.83 -5.52
C ILE A 39 29.58 23.52 -4.15
N GLN A 40 30.24 24.51 -3.53
CA GLN A 40 30.83 24.34 -2.21
C GLN A 40 29.78 24.13 -1.12
N LEU A 41 28.64 24.84 -1.20
CA LEU A 41 27.51 24.63 -0.31
C LEU A 41 27.00 23.18 -0.38
N VAL A 42 26.79 22.64 -1.58
CA VAL A 42 26.32 21.25 -1.76
C VAL A 42 27.36 20.24 -1.27
N LYS A 43 28.65 20.45 -1.54
CA LYS A 43 29.74 19.62 -0.99
C LYS A 43 29.71 19.60 0.54
N ASN A 44 29.53 20.75 1.17
CA ASN A 44 29.43 20.86 2.62
C ASN A 44 28.19 20.13 3.16
N ARG A 45 27.04 20.23 2.48
CA ARG A 45 25.83 19.45 2.81
C ARG A 45 26.09 17.95 2.74
N VAL A 46 26.76 17.46 1.69
CA VAL A 46 27.13 16.05 1.54
C VAL A 46 27.99 15.58 2.71
N ILE A 47 29.09 16.29 3.00
CA ILE A 47 30.06 15.90 4.04
C ILE A 47 29.42 15.94 5.43
N SER A 48 28.71 17.03 5.76
CA SER A 48 28.07 17.17 7.07
C SER A 48 26.95 16.14 7.27
N THR A 49 26.16 15.87 6.23
CA THR A 49 25.12 14.84 6.28
C THR A 49 25.73 13.46 6.49
N TYR A 50 26.83 13.14 5.80
CA TYR A 50 27.50 11.86 6.03
C TYR A 50 28.02 11.76 7.46
N LEU A 51 28.77 12.76 7.92
CA LEU A 51 29.37 12.81 9.25
C LEU A 51 28.34 12.60 10.36
N ASN A 52 27.20 13.28 10.27
CA ASN A 52 26.19 13.26 11.34
C ASN A 52 25.35 11.98 11.40
N ASN A 53 25.34 11.18 10.32
CA ASN A 53 24.38 10.08 10.17
C ASN A 53 25.02 8.71 9.95
N PHE A 54 26.22 8.67 9.38
CA PHE A 54 26.86 7.43 8.93
C PHE A 54 28.29 7.25 9.45
N TYR A 55 28.88 8.26 10.10
CA TYR A 55 30.18 8.09 10.73
C TYR A 55 30.07 7.25 12.01
N LEU A 56 30.85 6.18 12.10
CA LEU A 56 30.82 5.22 13.20
C LEU A 56 31.67 5.64 14.40
N GLY A 57 32.42 6.74 14.29
CA GLY A 57 33.30 7.24 15.34
C GLY A 57 34.76 6.82 15.18
N ASN A 58 35.64 7.48 15.93
CA ASN A 58 37.09 7.34 15.81
C ASN A 58 37.58 5.92 16.08
N ASP A 59 37.07 5.26 17.12
CA ASP A 59 37.52 3.91 17.49
C ASP A 59 37.25 2.89 16.37
N ASN A 60 36.07 2.98 15.73
CA ASN A 60 35.74 2.15 14.58
C ASN A 60 36.64 2.47 13.38
N ALA A 61 36.89 3.76 13.10
CA ALA A 61 37.77 4.16 12.01
C ALA A 61 39.23 3.70 12.22
N VAL A 62 39.73 3.73 13.46
CA VAL A 62 41.06 3.19 13.82
C VAL A 62 41.09 1.68 13.67
N ALA A 63 40.05 0.97 14.11
CA ALA A 63 39.94 -0.47 13.92
C ALA A 63 39.96 -0.86 12.43
N LEU A 64 39.28 -0.10 11.57
CA LEU A 64 39.35 -0.26 10.12
C LEU A 64 40.74 0.07 9.56
N GLY A 65 41.40 1.11 10.06
CA GLY A 65 42.78 1.43 9.69
C GLY A 65 43.76 0.28 9.99
N ASN A 66 43.52 -0.49 11.05
CA ASN A 66 44.34 -1.65 11.42
C ASN A 66 44.12 -2.88 10.52
N THR A 67 43.00 -2.95 9.79
CA THR A 67 42.74 -4.04 8.83
C THR A 67 43.25 -3.71 7.43
N LEU A 68 43.72 -2.47 7.21
CA LEU A 68 44.25 -2.00 5.94
C LEU A 68 45.70 -2.47 5.73
N GLN A 69 45.94 -3.15 4.61
CA GLN A 69 47.21 -3.74 4.23
C GLN A 69 48.05 -2.77 3.38
N ASN A 70 49.34 -3.08 3.23
CA ASN A 70 50.29 -2.24 2.48
C ASN A 70 50.01 -2.18 0.96
N ASP A 71 49.27 -3.16 0.42
CA ASP A 71 48.85 -3.19 -0.99
C ASP A 71 47.56 -2.42 -1.25
N GLY A 72 46.97 -1.79 -0.22
CA GLY A 72 45.72 -1.07 -0.31
C GLY A 72 44.46 -1.91 -0.08
N THR A 73 44.59 -3.20 0.23
CA THR A 73 43.42 -4.06 0.51
C THR A 73 43.05 -4.09 2.00
N PHE A 74 41.79 -4.36 2.32
CA PHE A 74 41.37 -4.68 3.69
C PHE A 74 41.30 -6.19 3.88
N ASN A 75 41.94 -6.73 4.92
CA ASN A 75 41.91 -8.18 5.19
C ASN A 75 40.52 -8.71 5.60
N THR A 76 39.58 -7.81 5.90
CA THR A 76 38.17 -8.13 6.22
C THR A 76 37.26 -8.17 4.99
N ILE A 77 37.76 -7.85 3.80
CA ILE A 77 36.94 -7.78 2.57
C ILE A 77 37.30 -8.95 1.65
N ASN A 78 36.28 -9.68 1.21
CA ASN A 78 36.43 -10.65 0.13
C ASN A 78 36.29 -9.94 -1.22
N TYR A 79 37.40 -9.64 -1.88
CA TYR A 79 37.41 -8.95 -3.19
C TYR A 79 37.05 -9.85 -4.37
N GLN A 80 37.04 -11.18 -4.17
CA GLN A 80 36.58 -12.16 -5.17
C GLN A 80 35.08 -12.45 -5.04
N ASP A 81 34.40 -11.80 -4.09
CA ASP A 81 32.96 -11.95 -3.93
C ASP A 81 32.24 -11.39 -5.16
N GLN A 82 31.35 -12.19 -5.73
CA GLN A 82 30.46 -11.82 -6.84
C GLN A 82 28.99 -11.89 -6.43
N SER A 83 28.71 -11.98 -5.12
CA SER A 83 27.38 -12.21 -4.59
C SER A 83 26.38 -11.16 -5.07
N ARG A 84 25.16 -11.64 -5.32
CA ARG A 84 24.02 -10.80 -5.72
C ARG A 84 23.69 -9.75 -4.66
N GLU A 85 23.66 -10.19 -3.41
CA GLU A 85 23.34 -9.39 -2.23
C GLU A 85 24.58 -9.24 -1.38
N ASN A 86 24.64 -8.17 -0.58
CA ASN A 86 25.74 -7.90 0.34
C ASN A 86 27.13 -7.93 -0.32
N TRP A 87 27.21 -7.54 -1.60
CA TRP A 87 28.42 -7.62 -2.42
C TRP A 87 29.62 -6.90 -1.76
N HIS A 88 30.57 -7.68 -1.27
CA HIS A 88 31.63 -7.23 -0.37
C HIS A 88 32.55 -6.12 -0.90
N PRO A 89 32.93 -6.07 -2.19
CA PRO A 89 33.83 -5.03 -2.71
C PRO A 89 33.37 -3.60 -2.42
N LEU A 90 32.06 -3.35 -2.35
CA LEU A 90 31.52 -2.01 -2.05
C LEU A 90 31.91 -1.51 -0.65
N LYS A 91 32.13 -2.42 0.32
CA LYS A 91 32.57 -2.07 1.69
C LYS A 91 33.92 -1.36 1.71
N HIS A 92 34.73 -1.51 0.67
CA HIS A 92 36.02 -0.85 0.57
C HIS A 92 35.88 0.68 0.64
N MET A 93 34.99 1.24 -0.17
CA MET A 93 34.75 2.69 -0.19
C MET A 93 34.09 3.18 1.10
N ASP A 94 33.25 2.36 1.74
CA ASP A 94 32.69 2.67 3.04
C ASP A 94 33.79 2.81 4.11
N ASN A 95 34.71 1.85 4.18
CA ASN A 95 35.82 1.89 5.12
C ASN A 95 36.71 3.12 4.90
N LEU A 96 37.02 3.47 3.64
CA LEU A 96 37.83 4.65 3.33
C LEU A 96 37.19 5.95 3.80
N VAL A 97 35.87 6.10 3.68
CA VAL A 97 35.18 7.30 4.19
C VAL A 97 35.29 7.41 5.70
N GLN A 98 35.17 6.29 6.44
CA GLN A 98 35.35 6.29 7.90
C GLN A 98 36.78 6.74 8.28
N ILE A 99 37.79 6.21 7.61
CA ILE A 99 39.19 6.57 7.85
C ILE A 99 39.46 8.03 7.48
N ALA A 100 38.91 8.53 6.37
CA ALA A 100 39.04 9.93 5.96
C ALA A 100 38.48 10.89 7.04
N PHE A 101 37.30 10.61 7.59
CA PHE A 101 36.74 11.42 8.68
C PHE A 101 37.59 11.41 9.95
N TYR A 102 38.22 10.28 10.27
CA TYR A 102 39.17 10.20 11.37
C TYR A 102 40.41 11.07 11.11
N LEU A 103 41.04 10.93 9.93
CA LEU A 103 42.21 11.72 9.53
C LEU A 103 41.95 13.24 9.60
N LYS A 104 40.73 13.69 9.26
CA LYS A 104 40.32 15.10 9.38
C LYS A 104 40.36 15.61 10.82
N GLN A 105 40.05 14.74 11.78
CA GLN A 105 39.89 15.10 13.20
C GLN A 105 41.17 14.90 14.00
N THR A 106 42.15 14.15 13.49
CA THR A 106 43.42 13.88 14.18
C THR A 106 44.37 15.07 14.16
N SER A 107 44.94 15.40 15.33
CA SER A 107 46.03 16.36 15.50
C SER A 107 47.09 15.78 16.47
N PRO A 108 48.36 15.61 16.05
CA PRO A 108 48.89 15.88 14.71
C PRO A 108 48.27 14.97 13.64
N PHE A 109 48.30 15.42 12.38
CA PHE A 109 47.79 14.65 11.24
C PHE A 109 48.54 13.32 11.10
N ASN A 110 47.81 12.21 10.94
CA ASN A 110 48.41 10.88 10.80
C ASN A 110 48.82 10.60 9.34
N THR A 111 50.03 11.03 8.97
CA THR A 111 50.57 10.88 7.62
C THR A 111 50.71 9.42 7.18
N GLU A 112 51.07 8.50 8.10
CA GLU A 112 51.21 7.08 7.76
C GLU A 112 49.87 6.48 7.32
N LEU A 113 48.82 6.71 8.12
CA LEU A 113 47.49 6.22 7.81
C LEU A 113 46.93 6.91 6.57
N PHE A 114 47.22 8.20 6.34
CA PHE A 114 46.87 8.88 5.09
C PHE A 114 47.50 8.21 3.87
N ASN A 115 48.80 7.92 3.90
CA ASN A 115 49.47 7.26 2.78
C ASN A 115 48.88 5.88 2.48
N LYS A 116 48.59 5.07 3.52
CA LYS A 116 47.89 3.78 3.36
C LYS A 116 46.49 3.97 2.76
N THR A 117 45.76 4.99 3.20
CA THR A 117 44.42 5.32 2.68
C THR A 117 44.47 5.73 1.21
N ASP A 118 45.49 6.48 0.79
CA ASP A 118 45.71 6.86 -0.61
C ASP A 118 46.07 5.65 -1.48
N THR A 119 46.92 4.74 -0.99
CA THR A 119 47.21 3.46 -1.66
C THR A 119 45.94 2.62 -1.82
N ALA A 120 45.09 2.57 -0.80
CA ALA A 120 43.83 1.83 -0.83
C ALA A 120 42.85 2.39 -1.87
N LEU A 121 42.71 3.72 -1.93
CA LEU A 121 41.92 4.37 -2.97
C LEU A 121 42.47 4.05 -4.36
N GLY A 122 43.81 4.10 -4.53
CA GLY A 122 44.49 3.69 -5.76
C GLY A 122 44.15 2.26 -6.16
N TYR A 123 44.24 1.31 -5.24
CA TYR A 123 43.86 -0.09 -5.47
C TYR A 123 42.43 -0.22 -6.00
N PHE A 124 41.46 0.46 -5.37
CA PHE A 124 40.06 0.37 -5.80
C PHE A 124 39.85 0.91 -7.21
N VAL A 125 40.48 2.04 -7.54
CA VAL A 125 40.41 2.63 -8.90
C VAL A 125 41.07 1.73 -9.93
N ASP A 126 42.25 1.19 -9.63
CA ASP A 126 43.01 0.34 -10.53
C ASP A 126 42.30 -1.03 -10.75
N GLN A 127 41.49 -1.49 -9.79
CA GLN A 127 40.67 -2.70 -9.89
C GLN A 127 39.22 -2.45 -10.28
N TYR A 128 38.80 -1.20 -10.52
CA TYR A 128 37.40 -0.84 -10.69
C TYR A 128 36.67 -1.69 -11.75
N SER A 129 37.31 -1.92 -12.90
CA SER A 129 36.74 -2.71 -14.00
C SER A 129 36.70 -4.21 -13.74
N ASN A 130 37.42 -4.70 -12.72
CA ASN A 130 37.52 -6.12 -12.39
C ASN A 130 36.46 -6.55 -11.36
N PHE A 131 35.85 -5.59 -10.66
CA PHE A 131 34.73 -5.89 -9.76
C PHE A 131 33.49 -6.27 -10.55
N THR A 132 33.07 -7.52 -10.41
CA THR A 132 31.85 -8.04 -11.02
C THR A 132 30.96 -8.69 -9.98
N SER A 133 29.65 -8.50 -10.12
CA SER A 133 28.62 -9.19 -9.35
C SER A 133 27.67 -9.94 -10.29
N VAL A 134 27.08 -11.02 -9.78
CA VAL A 134 26.02 -11.79 -10.45
C VAL A 134 24.82 -10.90 -10.79
N ASN A 135 24.49 -9.92 -9.94
CA ASN A 135 23.53 -8.87 -10.28
C ASN A 135 24.18 -7.82 -11.19
N PRO A 136 23.73 -7.64 -12.46
CA PRO A 136 24.27 -6.60 -13.33
C PRO A 136 24.04 -5.19 -12.78
N TYR A 137 22.98 -4.98 -11.97
CA TYR A 137 22.71 -3.69 -11.34
C TYR A 137 23.86 -3.24 -10.43
N ASN A 138 24.41 -4.17 -9.65
CA ASN A 138 25.50 -3.87 -8.72
C ASN A 138 26.74 -3.34 -9.46
N THR A 139 27.10 -3.99 -10.57
CA THR A 139 28.28 -3.62 -11.36
C THR A 139 28.04 -2.34 -12.18
N LYS A 140 26.87 -2.20 -12.81
CA LYS A 140 26.60 -1.16 -13.81
C LYS A 140 26.01 0.13 -13.23
N GLN A 141 25.37 0.08 -12.06
CA GLN A 141 24.74 1.23 -11.42
C GLN A 141 25.28 1.47 -10.02
N LEU A 142 25.20 0.47 -9.12
CA LEU A 142 25.54 0.67 -7.70
C LEU A 142 27.03 0.99 -7.49
N LEU A 143 27.95 0.27 -8.14
CA LEU A 143 29.39 0.50 -8.05
C LEU A 143 29.78 1.94 -8.47
N PRO A 144 29.37 2.44 -9.66
CA PRO A 144 29.58 3.84 -10.02
C PRO A 144 29.00 4.83 -9.00
N MET A 145 27.79 4.60 -8.49
CA MET A 145 27.13 5.49 -7.53
C MET A 145 27.89 5.55 -6.20
N VAL A 146 28.29 4.39 -5.67
CA VAL A 146 29.08 4.28 -4.44
C VAL A 146 30.43 4.98 -4.62
N PHE A 147 31.15 4.70 -5.71
CA PHE A 147 32.41 5.36 -5.98
C PHE A 147 32.24 6.89 -6.06
N ALA A 148 31.31 7.37 -6.88
CA ALA A 148 31.13 8.80 -7.12
C ALA A 148 30.80 9.58 -5.85
N TYR A 149 29.87 9.09 -5.04
CA TYR A 149 29.46 9.73 -3.80
C TYR A 149 30.57 9.70 -2.74
N LYS A 150 31.20 8.53 -2.53
CA LYS A 150 32.18 8.34 -1.45
C LYS A 150 33.52 8.98 -1.78
N TYR A 151 33.94 8.95 -3.05
CA TYR A 151 35.15 9.65 -3.49
C TYR A 151 35.03 11.17 -3.33
N LEU A 152 33.85 11.77 -3.58
CA LEU A 152 33.65 13.20 -3.31
C LEU A 152 33.97 13.54 -1.84
N ILE A 153 33.51 12.70 -0.90
CA ILE A 153 33.76 12.90 0.52
C ILE A 153 35.25 12.77 0.83
N ILE A 154 35.88 11.67 0.39
CA ILE A 154 37.31 11.40 0.62
C ILE A 154 38.15 12.55 0.07
N ASN A 155 37.98 12.91 -1.21
CA ASN A 155 38.77 13.95 -1.88
C ASN A 155 38.59 15.33 -1.23
N ASN A 156 37.40 15.69 -0.74
CA ASN A 156 37.23 16.98 -0.03
C ASN A 156 37.83 16.99 1.38
N ILE A 157 38.01 15.82 2.00
CA ILE A 157 38.60 15.72 3.33
C ILE A 157 40.13 15.62 3.26
N THR A 158 40.66 14.83 2.32
CA THR A 158 42.07 14.49 2.25
C THR A 158 42.79 15.10 1.04
N GLY A 159 42.08 15.75 0.11
CA GLY A 159 42.65 16.27 -1.14
C GLY A 159 43.70 17.36 -0.96
N ALA A 160 43.75 18.04 0.18
CA ALA A 160 44.80 19.01 0.50
C ALA A 160 46.20 18.37 0.60
N TYR A 161 46.27 17.06 0.75
CA TYR A 161 47.51 16.31 0.93
C TYR A 161 48.06 15.70 -0.38
N ASN A 162 47.42 15.97 -1.53
CA ASN A 162 47.87 15.60 -2.89
C ASN A 162 48.35 14.14 -3.03
N GLY A 163 47.46 13.18 -2.76
CA GLY A 163 47.74 11.75 -2.88
C GLY A 163 48.04 11.30 -4.32
N GLN A 164 48.81 10.22 -4.46
CA GLN A 164 49.20 9.65 -5.75
C GLN A 164 48.02 9.07 -6.54
N SER A 165 46.92 8.69 -5.86
CA SER A 165 45.72 8.13 -6.49
C SER A 165 44.77 9.19 -7.06
N GLN A 166 45.00 10.48 -6.77
CA GLN A 166 44.04 11.54 -7.04
C GLN A 166 43.75 11.74 -8.54
N SER A 167 44.78 11.77 -9.39
CA SER A 167 44.59 11.95 -10.85
C SER A 167 43.78 10.80 -11.45
N ARG A 168 44.13 9.55 -11.12
CA ARG A 168 43.42 8.35 -11.63
C ARG A 168 41.97 8.33 -11.18
N SER A 169 41.73 8.68 -9.92
CA SER A 169 40.37 8.80 -9.36
C SER A 169 39.55 9.90 -10.07
N GLN A 170 40.16 11.05 -10.36
CA GLN A 170 39.51 12.11 -11.14
C GLN A 170 39.20 11.68 -12.58
N ASP A 171 40.08 10.93 -13.23
CA ASP A 171 39.85 10.44 -14.59
C ASP A 171 38.72 9.40 -14.64
N LEU A 172 38.65 8.51 -13.65
CA LEU A 172 37.49 7.62 -13.49
C LEU A 172 36.19 8.42 -13.30
N MET A 173 36.19 9.46 -12.44
CA MET A 173 35.01 10.32 -12.25
C MET A 173 34.58 11.05 -13.52
N LYS A 174 35.54 11.53 -14.32
CA LYS A 174 35.25 12.17 -15.62
C LYS A 174 34.56 11.20 -16.57
N SER A 175 34.92 9.91 -16.57
CA SER A 175 34.30 8.91 -17.44
C SER A 175 32.78 8.79 -17.24
N PHE A 176 32.29 9.02 -16.02
CA PHE A 176 30.87 8.93 -15.68
C PHE A 176 30.02 10.05 -16.26
N THR A 177 30.61 11.18 -16.67
CA THR A 177 29.85 12.31 -17.26
C THR A 177 29.05 11.90 -18.50
N SER A 178 29.56 10.92 -19.26
CA SER A 178 28.88 10.36 -20.43
C SER A 178 27.56 9.64 -20.10
N LEU A 179 27.35 9.21 -18.86
CA LEU A 179 26.17 8.45 -18.44
C LEU A 179 24.89 9.27 -18.45
N LEU A 180 24.97 10.61 -18.39
CA LEU A 180 23.80 11.48 -18.24
C LEU A 180 22.75 11.28 -19.34
N ASN A 181 23.22 10.99 -20.56
CA ASN A 181 22.39 10.79 -21.75
C ASN A 181 22.30 9.33 -22.17
N ALA A 182 22.81 8.40 -21.36
CA ALA A 182 22.71 6.97 -21.67
C ALA A 182 21.25 6.50 -21.58
N ASN A 183 20.86 5.68 -22.54
CA ASN A 183 19.54 5.05 -22.55
C ASN A 183 19.42 4.02 -21.42
N GLY A 184 18.20 3.81 -20.95
CA GLY A 184 17.89 2.81 -19.94
C GLY A 184 16.49 3.00 -19.40
N ASN A 185 16.08 2.04 -18.59
CA ASN A 185 14.85 2.12 -17.82
C ASN A 185 14.91 3.26 -16.77
N TYR A 186 13.80 3.52 -16.08
CA TYR A 186 13.69 4.69 -15.21
C TYR A 186 14.75 4.69 -14.10
N LEU A 187 14.93 3.58 -13.38
CA LEU A 187 15.98 3.45 -12.36
C LEU A 187 17.38 3.69 -12.93
N THR A 188 17.69 3.18 -14.13
CA THR A 188 19.00 3.40 -14.77
C THR A 188 19.25 4.89 -15.02
N GLN A 189 18.25 5.61 -15.51
CA GLN A 189 18.37 7.05 -15.77
C GLN A 189 18.59 7.86 -14.49
N VAL A 190 17.87 7.53 -13.41
CA VAL A 190 18.05 8.15 -12.09
C VAL A 190 19.44 7.85 -11.52
N SER A 191 19.88 6.59 -11.58
CA SER A 191 21.20 6.15 -11.09
C SER A 191 22.35 6.82 -11.86
N ASN A 192 22.23 6.93 -13.18
CA ASN A 192 23.22 7.62 -14.01
C ASN A 192 23.30 9.12 -13.67
N ALA A 193 22.15 9.78 -13.50
CA ALA A 193 22.12 11.18 -13.07
C ALA A 193 22.76 11.36 -11.68
N TYR A 194 22.57 10.40 -10.75
CA TYR A 194 23.23 10.39 -9.45
C TYR A 194 24.76 10.36 -9.58
N CYS A 195 25.31 9.45 -10.39
CA CYS A 195 26.76 9.38 -10.64
C CYS A 195 27.30 10.71 -11.18
N VAL A 196 26.62 11.25 -12.20
CA VAL A 196 27.03 12.49 -12.87
C VAL A 196 26.95 13.68 -11.92
N LEU A 197 25.98 13.71 -11.01
CA LEU A 197 25.87 14.76 -9.98
C LEU A 197 27.16 14.83 -9.16
N PHE A 198 27.60 13.72 -8.58
CA PHE A 198 28.78 13.71 -7.73
C PHE A 198 30.08 13.90 -8.54
N SER A 199 30.12 13.44 -9.80
CA SER A 199 31.22 13.78 -10.74
C SER A 199 31.32 15.27 -11.00
N SER A 200 30.20 15.94 -11.30
CA SER A 200 30.16 17.38 -11.56
C SER A 200 30.57 18.20 -10.35
N LEU A 201 30.09 17.83 -9.15
CA LEU A 201 30.50 18.45 -7.90
C LEU A 201 32.01 18.29 -7.70
N ASN A 202 32.56 17.08 -7.88
CA ASN A 202 33.98 16.84 -7.68
C ASN A 202 34.86 17.65 -8.64
N ALA A 203 34.45 17.76 -9.91
CA ALA A 203 35.16 18.53 -10.94
C ALA A 203 34.93 20.05 -10.87
N ASN A 204 34.02 20.52 -10.01
CA ASN A 204 33.47 21.89 -10.03
C ASN A 204 32.87 22.26 -11.41
N ASP A 205 32.28 21.29 -12.11
CA ASP A 205 31.66 21.48 -13.43
C ASP A 205 30.22 21.97 -13.29
N LYS A 206 30.04 23.30 -13.41
CA LYS A 206 28.74 23.97 -13.31
C LYS A 206 27.77 23.58 -14.42
N VAL A 207 28.28 23.40 -15.63
CA VAL A 207 27.44 23.12 -16.80
C VAL A 207 26.82 21.74 -16.64
N THR A 208 27.64 20.74 -16.33
CA THR A 208 27.17 19.38 -16.09
C THR A 208 26.27 19.32 -14.86
N LEU A 209 26.59 20.03 -13.77
CA LEU A 209 25.73 20.09 -12.58
C LEU A 209 24.31 20.57 -12.92
N ASN A 210 24.20 21.68 -13.66
CA ASN A 210 22.91 22.23 -14.06
C ASN A 210 22.14 21.29 -15.01
N GLN A 211 22.83 20.61 -15.92
CA GLN A 211 22.22 19.59 -16.77
C GLN A 211 21.70 18.40 -15.96
N THR A 212 22.45 17.96 -14.95
CA THR A 212 22.03 16.86 -14.05
C THR A 212 20.84 17.24 -13.19
N ILE A 213 20.83 18.44 -12.61
CA ILE A 213 19.66 18.96 -11.87
C ILE A 213 18.43 18.95 -12.80
N LYS A 214 18.58 19.46 -14.03
CA LYS A 214 17.49 19.43 -15.02
C LYS A 214 17.02 18.00 -15.30
N LYS A 215 17.93 17.03 -15.48
CA LYS A 215 17.58 15.62 -15.69
C LYS A 215 16.74 15.06 -14.54
N PHE A 216 17.12 15.31 -13.28
CA PHE A 216 16.32 14.89 -12.12
C PHE A 216 14.93 15.52 -12.13
N THR A 217 14.82 16.82 -12.42
CA THR A 217 13.51 17.51 -12.46
C THR A 217 12.61 17.00 -13.58
N THR A 218 13.17 16.61 -14.73
CA THR A 218 12.43 15.98 -15.83
C THR A 218 11.92 14.59 -15.46
N LEU A 219 12.72 13.80 -14.75
CA LEU A 219 12.31 12.48 -14.29
C LEU A 219 11.27 12.56 -13.15
N LEU A 220 11.33 13.58 -12.30
CA LEU A 220 10.33 13.90 -11.27
C LEU A 220 9.07 14.55 -11.87
N THR A 221 8.46 13.86 -12.84
CA THR A 221 7.18 14.20 -13.43
C THR A 221 6.27 12.96 -13.43
N PHE A 222 4.96 13.16 -13.49
CA PHE A 222 4.04 12.03 -13.63
C PHE A 222 4.09 11.49 -15.06
N THR A 223 4.32 10.18 -15.20
CA THR A 223 4.40 9.55 -16.51
C THR A 223 3.03 9.02 -16.95
N PRO A 224 2.61 9.28 -18.20
CA PRO A 224 1.28 8.95 -18.66
C PRO A 224 1.11 7.46 -18.96
N GLY A 225 -0.12 6.96 -18.77
CA GLY A 225 -0.53 5.62 -19.14
C GLY A 225 0.46 4.52 -18.71
N GLN A 226 0.84 3.68 -19.66
CA GLN A 226 1.69 2.50 -19.44
C GLN A 226 3.21 2.78 -19.43
N GLN A 227 3.64 4.03 -19.54
CA GLN A 227 5.08 4.36 -19.51
C GLN A 227 5.70 4.06 -18.14
N GLU A 228 6.99 3.79 -18.07
CA GLU A 228 7.69 3.64 -16.77
C GLU A 228 7.70 4.95 -15.99
N GLY A 229 7.90 4.90 -14.68
CA GLY A 229 8.02 6.07 -13.81
C GLY A 229 6.87 6.25 -12.82
N ILE A 230 6.83 7.44 -12.23
CA ILE A 230 5.92 7.81 -11.14
C ILE A 230 4.53 8.12 -11.67
N LYS A 231 3.50 7.55 -11.04
CA LYS A 231 2.09 7.73 -11.43
C LYS A 231 1.38 8.74 -10.55
N THR A 232 0.31 9.32 -11.09
CA THR A 232 -0.55 10.31 -10.41
C THR A 232 -1.25 9.75 -9.17
N ASP A 233 -1.46 8.43 -9.10
CA ASP A 233 -2.05 7.74 -7.94
C ASP A 233 -1.02 7.34 -6.87
N GLY A 234 0.28 7.59 -7.11
CA GLY A 234 1.40 7.21 -6.25
C GLY A 234 2.00 5.84 -6.55
N SER A 235 1.45 5.08 -7.50
CA SER A 235 2.11 3.87 -7.99
C SER A 235 3.37 4.19 -8.80
N PHE A 236 4.24 3.21 -8.97
CA PHE A 236 5.49 3.32 -9.70
C PHE A 236 5.65 2.13 -10.65
N PHE A 237 5.98 2.43 -11.91
CA PHE A 237 6.20 1.44 -12.97
C PHE A 237 7.66 1.33 -13.37
N GLU A 238 8.13 0.10 -13.54
CA GLU A 238 9.45 -0.25 -14.07
C GLU A 238 9.34 -1.57 -14.84
N ASN A 239 10.15 -1.75 -15.87
CA ASN A 239 10.13 -2.89 -16.79
C ASN A 239 8.76 -3.06 -17.47
N GLY A 240 8.19 -1.93 -17.93
CA GLY A 240 6.83 -1.85 -18.48
C GLY A 240 5.77 -1.44 -17.46
N PRO A 241 4.47 -1.60 -17.77
CA PRO A 241 3.38 -1.15 -16.90
C PRO A 241 3.15 -2.12 -15.74
N MET A 242 4.07 -2.18 -14.79
CA MET A 242 4.05 -3.13 -13.68
C MET A 242 4.25 -2.42 -12.35
N LEU A 243 3.39 -2.69 -11.36
CA LEU A 243 3.56 -2.18 -10.01
C LEU A 243 4.91 -2.64 -9.41
N ASN A 244 5.78 -1.69 -9.08
CA ASN A 244 7.13 -1.98 -8.59
C ASN A 244 7.60 -1.03 -7.48
N ASN A 245 6.67 -0.45 -6.71
CA ASN A 245 6.97 0.50 -5.63
C ASN A 245 7.98 -0.05 -4.61
N GLY A 246 7.81 -1.31 -4.17
CA GLY A 246 8.63 -1.91 -3.12
C GLY A 246 9.91 -2.59 -3.59
N ASN A 247 10.23 -2.51 -4.88
CA ASN A 247 11.51 -2.97 -5.44
C ASN A 247 12.24 -1.80 -6.12
N TYR A 248 12.15 -1.61 -7.44
CA TYR A 248 12.85 -0.51 -8.10
C TYR A 248 12.38 0.87 -7.62
N GLY A 249 11.10 1.01 -7.28
CA GLY A 249 10.56 2.22 -6.68
C GLY A 249 11.16 2.56 -5.31
N ASN A 250 11.61 1.56 -4.55
CA ASN A 250 12.24 1.73 -3.24
C ASN A 250 13.68 2.26 -3.39
N GLU A 251 14.43 1.75 -4.37
CA GLU A 251 15.76 2.27 -4.73
C GLU A 251 15.68 3.74 -5.16
N ILE A 252 14.69 4.06 -6.00
CA ILE A 252 14.43 5.43 -6.45
C ILE A 252 14.00 6.34 -5.29
N LEU A 253 13.19 5.82 -4.37
CA LEU A 253 12.77 6.54 -3.16
C LEU A 253 13.98 6.96 -2.32
N GLU A 254 14.93 6.05 -2.08
CA GLU A 254 16.18 6.34 -1.35
C GLU A 254 17.00 7.43 -2.05
N ILE A 255 17.23 7.25 -3.37
CA ILE A 255 17.99 8.23 -4.17
C ILE A 255 17.35 9.62 -4.08
N TYR A 256 16.04 9.73 -4.28
CA TYR A 256 15.38 11.04 -4.27
C TYR A 256 15.29 11.68 -2.89
N PHE A 257 15.13 10.92 -1.80
CA PHE A 257 15.25 11.48 -0.46
C PHE A 257 16.60 12.18 -0.27
N GLN A 258 17.68 11.54 -0.71
CA GLN A 258 19.01 12.11 -0.66
C GLN A 258 19.16 13.33 -1.58
N ILE A 259 18.82 13.20 -2.87
CA ILE A 259 19.02 14.26 -3.86
C ILE A 259 18.21 15.51 -3.51
N ILE A 260 16.94 15.36 -3.13
CA ILE A 260 16.09 16.50 -2.76
C ILE A 260 16.59 17.14 -1.46
N SER A 261 17.06 16.36 -0.48
CA SER A 261 17.63 16.92 0.75
C SER A 261 18.91 17.74 0.48
N LEU A 262 19.75 17.30 -0.46
CA LEU A 262 21.00 17.97 -0.80
C LEU A 262 20.80 19.20 -1.69
N LEU A 263 19.81 19.18 -2.58
CA LEU A 263 19.57 20.18 -3.63
C LEU A 263 18.24 20.94 -3.46
N SER A 264 17.67 20.96 -2.24
CA SER A 264 16.31 21.46 -1.97
C SER A 264 16.00 22.86 -2.51
N ASP A 265 17.03 23.71 -2.63
CA ASP A 265 17.00 25.08 -3.16
C ASP A 265 16.99 25.16 -4.70
N ARG A 266 17.20 24.04 -5.41
CA ARG A 266 17.21 23.96 -6.88
C ARG A 266 16.18 22.97 -7.46
N ILE A 267 15.48 22.19 -6.62
CA ILE A 267 14.40 21.31 -7.09
C ILE A 267 13.06 22.09 -7.07
N PRO A 268 12.34 22.19 -8.20
CA PRO A 268 11.05 22.87 -8.26
C PRO A 268 10.00 22.25 -7.33
N ALA A 269 9.08 23.08 -6.85
CA ALA A 269 7.97 22.65 -5.98
C ALA A 269 7.11 21.55 -6.62
N ASP A 270 6.87 21.61 -7.94
CA ASP A 270 6.09 20.59 -8.64
C ASP A 270 6.81 19.22 -8.66
N SER A 271 8.13 19.20 -8.87
CA SER A 271 8.93 17.97 -8.76
C SER A 271 8.95 17.42 -7.33
N ILE A 272 9.01 18.31 -6.32
CA ILE A 272 8.85 17.95 -4.91
C ILE A 272 7.46 17.33 -4.66
N ASN A 273 6.41 17.88 -5.27
CA ASN A 273 5.05 17.33 -5.15
C ASN A 273 4.93 15.95 -5.78
N VAL A 274 5.53 15.71 -6.95
CA VAL A 274 5.59 14.38 -7.57
C VAL A 274 6.28 13.37 -6.67
N PHE A 275 7.42 13.74 -6.07
CA PHE A 275 8.11 12.87 -5.11
C PHE A 275 7.26 12.63 -3.85
N ASN A 276 6.62 13.66 -3.30
CA ASN A 276 5.71 13.52 -2.16
C ASN A 276 4.54 12.59 -2.49
N THR A 277 4.07 12.56 -3.74
CA THR A 277 3.06 11.59 -4.20
C THR A 277 3.64 10.17 -4.22
N LEU A 278 4.81 9.94 -4.80
CA LEU A 278 5.47 8.62 -4.75
C LEU A 278 5.66 8.13 -3.30
N ALA A 279 6.14 9.00 -2.41
CA ALA A 279 6.54 8.64 -1.07
C ALA A 279 5.34 8.51 -0.10
N LEU A 280 4.60 9.60 0.12
CA LEU A 280 3.53 9.67 1.15
C LEU A 280 2.19 9.15 0.63
N GLN A 281 1.97 9.22 -0.68
CA GLN A 281 0.75 8.73 -1.32
C GLN A 281 0.92 7.33 -1.94
N GLY A 282 2.14 6.93 -2.29
CA GLY A 282 2.47 5.57 -2.73
C GLY A 282 3.03 4.72 -1.60
N ASN A 283 4.35 4.68 -1.50
CA ASN A 283 5.12 3.75 -0.68
C ASN A 283 4.64 3.68 0.78
N GLN A 284 4.36 4.81 1.42
CA GLN A 284 3.88 4.84 2.81
C GLN A 284 2.60 4.02 3.03
N TRP A 285 1.70 3.96 2.03
CA TRP A 285 0.48 3.15 2.10
C TRP A 285 0.75 1.67 1.83
N MET A 286 1.76 1.37 1.03
CA MET A 286 2.15 0.00 0.69
C MET A 286 3.01 -0.67 1.78
N ILE A 287 3.40 0.08 2.82
CA ILE A 287 4.21 -0.41 3.93
C ILE A 287 3.35 -0.51 5.19
N TYR A 288 3.41 -1.68 5.83
CA TYR A 288 2.84 -1.91 7.14
C TYR A 288 3.91 -1.88 8.22
N SER A 289 3.69 -1.07 9.25
CA SER A 289 4.53 -1.01 10.46
C SER A 289 3.72 -0.46 11.63
N ASN A 290 3.52 -1.27 12.67
CA ASN A 290 2.85 -0.84 13.92
C ASN A 290 3.61 -1.24 15.20
N LYS A 291 4.72 -1.97 15.09
CA LYS A 291 5.55 -2.45 16.21
C LYS A 291 7.04 -2.19 15.98
N GLY A 292 7.37 -1.26 15.09
CA GLY A 292 8.71 -1.11 14.53
C GLY A 292 9.03 -2.19 13.50
N ASN A 293 10.00 -1.89 12.63
CA ASN A 293 10.25 -2.60 11.36
C ASN A 293 9.09 -2.43 10.37
N GLY A 294 9.40 -2.17 9.11
CA GLY A 294 8.38 -2.01 8.07
C GLY A 294 8.48 -3.13 7.06
N TYR A 295 7.32 -3.53 6.56
CA TYR A 295 7.20 -4.52 5.52
C TYR A 295 6.31 -3.97 4.42
N TYR A 296 6.81 -3.97 3.19
CA TYR A 296 5.95 -3.82 2.03
C TYR A 296 4.93 -4.96 1.99
N HIS A 297 3.72 -4.65 1.56
CA HIS A 297 2.75 -5.66 1.17
C HIS A 297 3.33 -6.52 0.03
N PRO A 298 3.17 -7.87 0.07
CA PRO A 298 3.88 -8.77 -0.84
C PRO A 298 3.64 -8.48 -2.33
N ALA A 299 2.45 -7.99 -2.67
CA ALA A 299 2.08 -7.62 -4.03
C ALA A 299 2.84 -6.41 -4.61
N ALA A 300 3.44 -5.56 -3.76
CA ALA A 300 4.07 -4.31 -4.15
C ALA A 300 5.55 -4.42 -4.51
N VAL A 301 6.18 -5.58 -4.28
CA VAL A 301 7.65 -5.76 -4.41
C VAL A 301 8.08 -6.49 -5.67
N GLY A 302 7.15 -6.84 -6.57
CA GLY A 302 7.46 -7.56 -7.81
C GLY A 302 8.21 -8.88 -7.56
N SER A 303 9.26 -9.14 -8.34
CA SER A 303 10.10 -10.34 -8.18
C SER A 303 10.85 -10.41 -6.85
N ASN A 304 11.01 -9.29 -6.14
CA ASN A 304 11.75 -9.25 -4.88
C ASN A 304 11.08 -10.10 -3.79
N ILE A 305 9.80 -10.44 -3.94
CA ILE A 305 9.09 -11.39 -3.03
C ILE A 305 9.82 -12.75 -2.94
N THR A 306 10.60 -13.13 -3.95
CA THR A 306 11.36 -14.39 -3.95
C THR A 306 12.79 -14.25 -3.41
N GLN A 307 13.12 -13.13 -2.76
CA GLN A 307 14.42 -12.87 -2.15
C GLN A 307 14.32 -12.81 -0.63
N ILE A 308 15.41 -13.17 0.05
CA ILE A 308 15.51 -12.99 1.50
C ILE A 308 15.34 -11.50 1.84
N GLN A 309 14.46 -11.20 2.80
CA GLN A 309 14.11 -9.82 3.20
C GLN A 309 13.53 -8.95 2.06
N GLY A 310 13.08 -9.54 0.94
CA GLY A 310 12.64 -8.76 -0.21
C GLY A 310 11.37 -7.92 -0.01
N THR A 311 10.64 -8.15 1.08
CA THR A 311 9.54 -7.26 1.53
C THR A 311 9.92 -6.31 2.65
N GLN A 312 11.12 -6.42 3.21
CA GLN A 312 11.54 -5.58 4.33
C GLN A 312 11.84 -4.15 3.84
N PHE A 313 11.29 -3.18 4.56
CA PHE A 313 11.54 -1.76 4.32
C PHE A 313 12.40 -1.17 5.45
N TYR A 314 13.43 -0.43 5.07
CA TYR A 314 14.29 0.32 5.97
C TYR A 314 14.11 1.82 5.70
N ALA A 315 13.79 2.58 6.75
CA ALA A 315 13.58 4.01 6.60
C ALA A 315 14.88 4.73 6.24
N SER A 316 14.83 5.57 5.20
CA SER A 316 15.97 6.38 4.78
C SER A 316 16.43 7.32 5.90
N PRO A 317 17.73 7.37 6.22
CA PRO A 317 18.28 8.39 7.11
C PRO A 317 18.04 9.82 6.62
N PHE A 318 17.77 10.02 5.33
CA PHE A 318 17.49 11.33 4.72
C PHE A 318 16.04 11.79 4.95
N MET A 319 15.11 10.91 5.32
CA MET A 319 13.72 11.30 5.61
C MET A 319 13.62 12.39 6.68
N LYS A 320 14.48 12.35 7.72
CA LYS A 320 14.48 13.37 8.79
C LYS A 320 15.01 14.74 8.33
N LEU A 321 15.76 14.76 7.22
CA LEU A 321 16.35 15.96 6.63
C LEU A 321 15.42 16.58 5.57
N TYR A 322 14.43 15.82 5.11
CA TYR A 322 13.47 16.25 4.11
C TYR A 322 12.54 17.34 4.68
N GLN A 323 12.55 18.53 4.06
CA GLN A 323 11.87 19.71 4.61
C GLN A 323 10.41 19.82 4.21
N SER A 324 10.07 19.50 2.96
CA SER A 324 8.68 19.55 2.49
C SER A 324 7.85 18.48 3.20
N ARG A 325 6.70 18.85 3.77
CA ARG A 325 5.83 17.92 4.53
C ARG A 325 6.55 17.17 5.66
N LYS A 326 7.58 17.77 6.26
CA LYS A 326 8.45 17.17 7.30
C LYS A 326 7.69 16.45 8.42
N ALA A 327 6.59 17.03 8.90
CA ALA A 327 5.80 16.43 9.97
C ALA A 327 5.29 15.02 9.60
N GLU A 328 4.86 14.81 8.36
CA GLU A 328 4.34 13.52 7.90
C GLU A 328 5.45 12.47 7.75
N TYR A 329 6.61 12.88 7.24
CA TYR A 329 7.78 11.99 7.19
C TYR A 329 8.30 11.61 8.58
N LEU A 330 8.23 12.53 9.56
CA LEU A 330 8.58 12.22 10.95
C LEU A 330 7.59 11.24 11.57
N VAL A 331 6.28 11.37 11.31
CA VAL A 331 5.29 10.36 11.72
C VAL A 331 5.62 9.01 11.11
N TRP A 332 5.90 8.95 9.79
CA TRP A 332 6.31 7.70 9.15
C TRP A 332 7.59 7.11 9.76
N LEU A 333 8.62 7.91 9.99
CA LEU A 333 9.87 7.47 10.63
C LEU A 333 9.62 6.96 12.06
N ASN A 334 8.77 7.63 12.83
CA ASN A 334 8.42 7.22 14.18
C ASN A 334 7.68 5.87 14.20
N ARG A 335 6.86 5.58 13.18
CA ARG A 335 6.23 4.27 12.98
C ARG A 335 7.24 3.17 12.73
N MET A 336 8.17 3.43 11.81
CA MET A 336 9.27 2.51 11.48
C MET A 336 10.16 2.19 12.68
N ASN A 337 10.35 3.16 13.58
CA ASN A 337 11.11 3.00 14.82
C ASN A 337 10.29 2.40 15.98
N GLY A 338 8.99 2.14 15.79
CA GLY A 338 8.09 1.61 16.82
C GLY A 338 7.67 2.61 17.90
N SER A 339 8.05 3.88 17.76
CA SER A 339 7.67 4.96 18.68
C SER A 339 6.26 5.52 18.41
N ASP A 340 5.69 5.23 17.26
CA ASP A 340 4.32 5.57 16.89
C ASP A 340 3.63 4.33 16.30
N PRO A 341 2.61 3.75 16.94
CA PRO A 341 1.92 2.58 16.39
C PRO A 341 0.79 2.96 15.40
N SER A 342 0.54 4.26 15.17
CA SER A 342 -0.57 4.70 14.32
C SER A 342 -0.39 4.21 12.90
N LEU A 343 -1.50 3.91 12.20
CA LEU A 343 -1.45 3.55 10.79
C LEU A 343 -2.20 4.60 9.98
N ASN A 344 -1.77 4.77 8.72
CA ASN A 344 -2.63 5.41 7.73
C ASN A 344 -3.98 4.68 7.76
N THR A 345 -5.06 5.40 7.98
CA THR A 345 -6.41 4.82 8.07
C THR A 345 -7.20 5.31 6.86
N GLY A 346 -7.87 4.40 6.16
CA GLY A 346 -8.70 4.68 5.00
C GLY A 346 -8.64 3.56 3.96
N ASN A 347 -9.13 3.86 2.76
CA ASN A 347 -9.01 2.99 1.60
C ASN A 347 -8.32 3.79 0.50
N ARG A 348 -7.34 3.18 -0.16
CA ARG A 348 -6.57 3.80 -1.23
C ARG A 348 -6.52 2.89 -2.45
N GLN A 349 -7.07 3.39 -3.55
CA GLN A 349 -6.92 2.76 -4.84
C GLN A 349 -5.70 3.31 -5.59
N PHE A 350 -5.06 2.41 -6.33
CA PHE A 350 -4.03 2.70 -7.31
C PHE A 350 -4.57 2.24 -8.67
N PHE A 351 -5.45 3.07 -9.22
CA PHE A 351 -6.25 2.74 -10.40
C PHE A 351 -5.39 2.59 -11.67
N ILE A 352 -4.17 3.13 -11.70
CA ILE A 352 -3.25 2.92 -12.83
C ILE A 352 -2.62 1.53 -12.76
N SER A 353 -2.40 1.00 -11.56
CA SER A 353 -1.62 -0.21 -11.32
C SER A 353 -2.45 -1.43 -10.89
N ASP A 354 -3.78 -1.37 -10.99
CA ASP A 354 -4.70 -2.45 -10.61
C ASP A 354 -4.43 -2.99 -9.19
N TYR A 355 -4.28 -2.05 -8.25
CA TYR A 355 -3.90 -2.34 -6.87
C TYR A 355 -4.70 -1.51 -5.87
N MET A 356 -4.93 -2.06 -4.68
CA MET A 356 -5.64 -1.36 -3.61
C MET A 356 -5.03 -1.70 -2.24
N ILE A 357 -4.91 -0.67 -1.40
CA ILE A 357 -4.64 -0.82 0.03
C ILE A 357 -5.88 -0.39 0.80
N HIS A 358 -6.27 -1.20 1.78
CA HIS A 358 -7.23 -0.81 2.78
C HIS A 358 -6.59 -0.93 4.16
N SER A 359 -6.59 0.15 4.93
CA SER A 359 -5.88 0.22 6.18
C SER A 359 -6.75 0.82 7.27
N ARG A 360 -6.60 0.27 8.47
CA ARG A 360 -7.26 0.72 9.68
C ARG A 360 -6.24 0.84 10.79
N LYS A 361 -6.66 1.32 11.96
CA LYS A 361 -5.76 1.53 13.10
C LYS A 361 -5.00 0.27 13.53
N THR A 362 -5.51 -0.92 13.20
CA THR A 362 -5.00 -2.19 13.71
C THR A 362 -4.63 -3.20 12.63
N TYR A 363 -4.90 -2.92 11.37
CA TYR A 363 -4.60 -3.84 10.27
C TYR A 363 -4.41 -3.11 8.95
N SER A 364 -3.77 -3.78 8.01
CA SER A 364 -3.67 -3.34 6.62
C SER A 364 -3.86 -4.52 5.68
N ALA A 365 -4.61 -4.31 4.61
CA ALA A 365 -4.91 -5.30 3.59
C ALA A 365 -4.47 -4.76 2.23
N SER A 366 -3.85 -5.62 1.42
CA SER A 366 -3.55 -5.34 0.03
C SER A 366 -4.32 -6.25 -0.89
N LEU A 367 -4.79 -5.71 -2.01
CA LEU A 367 -5.42 -6.45 -3.10
C LEU A 367 -4.69 -6.13 -4.40
N LYS A 368 -4.25 -7.16 -5.13
CA LYS A 368 -3.65 -7.02 -6.47
C LYS A 368 -4.41 -7.82 -7.50
N TYR A 369 -4.69 -7.19 -8.63
CA TYR A 369 -5.27 -7.81 -9.81
C TYR A 369 -4.58 -7.26 -11.08
N SER A 370 -4.97 -7.75 -12.25
CA SER A 370 -4.46 -7.21 -13.52
C SER A 370 -5.53 -7.21 -14.60
N SER A 371 -5.63 -6.08 -15.29
CA SER A 371 -6.37 -5.89 -16.54
C SER A 371 -5.44 -5.97 -17.75
N LYS A 372 -5.98 -5.69 -18.95
CA LYS A 372 -5.19 -5.41 -20.17
C LYS A 372 -4.21 -4.23 -20.04
N ARG A 373 -4.24 -3.46 -18.95
CA ARG A 373 -3.42 -2.27 -18.77
C ARG A 373 -2.12 -2.54 -18.02
N VAL A 374 -2.06 -3.56 -17.17
CA VAL A 374 -0.98 -3.75 -16.20
C VAL A 374 -0.43 -5.17 -16.28
N LEU A 375 0.88 -5.32 -16.20
CA LEU A 375 1.56 -6.62 -16.14
C LEU A 375 1.38 -7.25 -14.75
N ASN A 376 1.26 -8.58 -14.71
CA ASN A 376 1.14 -9.35 -13.48
C ASN A 376 2.35 -9.16 -12.54
N SER A 377 3.52 -9.60 -12.98
CA SER A 377 4.76 -9.57 -12.21
C SER A 377 5.95 -9.71 -13.16
N GLU A 378 7.17 -9.67 -12.64
CA GLU A 378 8.37 -9.88 -13.44
C GLU A 378 9.04 -11.20 -13.09
N CYS A 379 9.76 -11.72 -14.08
CA CYS A 379 10.68 -12.82 -13.91
C CYS A 379 12.02 -12.44 -14.49
N VAL A 380 13.03 -12.36 -13.63
CA VAL A 380 14.39 -11.92 -14.00
C VAL A 380 15.40 -13.02 -13.68
N ASN A 381 16.53 -13.00 -14.39
CA ASN A 381 17.65 -13.93 -14.16
C ASN A 381 17.22 -15.41 -14.14
N ILE A 382 16.31 -15.78 -15.08
CA ILE A 382 15.80 -17.14 -15.35
C ILE A 382 14.86 -17.72 -14.26
N LYS A 383 14.94 -17.29 -12.99
CA LYS A 383 14.12 -17.88 -11.90
C LYS A 383 13.50 -16.92 -10.88
N GLU A 384 14.02 -15.71 -10.71
CA GLU A 384 13.51 -14.80 -9.68
C GLU A 384 12.12 -14.31 -10.04
N GLY A 385 11.17 -14.41 -9.13
CA GLY A 385 9.76 -14.11 -9.41
C GLY A 385 9.04 -15.18 -10.25
N LEU A 386 9.69 -16.27 -10.67
CA LEU A 386 9.07 -17.31 -11.50
C LEU A 386 7.75 -17.86 -10.92
N PRO A 387 7.63 -18.12 -9.60
CA PRO A 387 6.39 -18.63 -9.03
C PRO A 387 5.23 -17.62 -9.00
N THR A 388 5.47 -16.34 -9.31
CA THR A 388 4.48 -15.25 -9.17
C THR A 388 3.47 -15.17 -10.32
N GLN A 389 3.36 -16.19 -11.18
CA GLN A 389 2.46 -16.22 -12.34
C GLN A 389 1.00 -15.87 -12.00
N LYS A 390 0.52 -16.24 -10.81
CA LYS A 390 -0.87 -16.03 -10.37
C LYS A 390 -1.05 -14.87 -9.38
N MET A 391 -0.04 -14.03 -9.20
CA MET A 391 -0.04 -12.96 -8.19
C MET A 391 -1.12 -11.89 -8.46
N SER A 392 -1.50 -11.68 -9.71
CA SER A 392 -2.54 -10.72 -10.13
C SER A 392 -3.91 -11.36 -10.41
N ASP A 393 -4.16 -12.59 -9.99
CA ASP A 393 -5.49 -13.23 -10.14
C ASP A 393 -6.45 -12.89 -8.97
N GLY A 394 -6.26 -11.70 -8.38
CA GLY A 394 -6.98 -11.23 -7.19
C GLY A 394 -6.31 -11.67 -5.88
N SER A 395 -4.99 -11.54 -5.75
CA SER A 395 -4.28 -11.88 -4.52
C SER A 395 -4.60 -10.88 -3.40
N PHE A 396 -4.79 -11.39 -2.20
CA PHE A 396 -5.24 -10.64 -1.03
C PHE A 396 -4.40 -10.98 0.20
N PHE A 397 -3.61 -10.02 0.68
CA PHE A 397 -2.75 -10.20 1.86
C PHE A 397 -3.25 -9.35 3.02
N LEU A 398 -3.36 -9.95 4.20
CA LEU A 398 -3.88 -9.29 5.41
C LEU A 398 -2.84 -9.27 6.54
N MET A 399 -2.42 -8.07 6.92
CA MET A 399 -1.44 -7.80 7.97
C MET A 399 -2.13 -7.27 9.21
N VAL A 400 -2.02 -7.96 10.34
CA VAL A 400 -2.63 -7.63 11.65
C VAL A 400 -1.60 -7.59 12.79
N ASP A 401 -0.37 -8.05 12.59
CA ASP A 401 0.62 -8.29 13.64
C ASP A 401 2.06 -7.93 13.24
N GLY A 402 2.36 -6.63 13.15
CA GLY A 402 3.72 -6.15 12.84
C GLY A 402 4.27 -6.51 11.45
N GLY A 403 3.48 -7.14 10.58
CA GLY A 403 3.86 -7.49 9.21
C GLY A 403 4.57 -8.83 9.07
N LYS A 404 4.61 -9.62 10.14
CA LYS A 404 5.33 -10.90 10.19
C LYS A 404 4.52 -12.08 9.67
N GLU A 405 3.27 -11.87 9.27
CA GLU A 405 2.39 -12.91 8.75
C GLU A 405 2.95 -13.59 7.51
N TYR A 406 3.68 -12.83 6.68
CA TYR A 406 4.25 -13.29 5.43
C TYR A 406 5.78 -13.12 5.36
N ASP A 407 6.42 -12.54 6.40
CA ASP A 407 7.87 -12.38 6.43
C ASP A 407 8.57 -13.74 6.37
N GLY A 408 9.33 -13.98 5.30
CA GLY A 408 10.03 -15.23 5.05
C GLY A 408 9.17 -16.44 4.69
N ILE A 409 7.86 -16.27 4.45
CA ILE A 409 6.94 -17.39 4.14
C ILE A 409 7.10 -17.94 2.72
N TYR A 410 7.63 -17.13 1.80
CA TYR A 410 7.48 -17.33 0.35
C TYR A 410 8.02 -18.67 -0.19
N PRO A 411 9.12 -19.24 0.32
CA PRO A 411 9.56 -20.59 -0.06
C PRO A 411 8.60 -21.72 0.31
N LEU A 412 7.69 -21.47 1.26
CA LEU A 412 6.72 -22.45 1.76
C LEU A 412 5.35 -22.33 1.09
N LEU A 413 5.07 -21.19 0.44
CA LEU A 413 3.79 -20.96 -0.22
C LEU A 413 3.54 -22.00 -1.30
N ASP A 414 2.32 -22.51 -1.32
CA ASP A 414 1.73 -23.06 -2.52
C ASP A 414 1.31 -21.88 -3.42
N TRP A 415 2.11 -21.60 -4.43
CA TRP A 415 1.91 -20.52 -5.40
C TRP A 415 0.70 -20.72 -6.31
N GLN A 416 0.09 -21.92 -6.28
CA GLN A 416 -1.18 -22.18 -6.95
C GLN A 416 -2.38 -21.80 -6.06
N MET A 417 -2.14 -21.49 -4.79
CA MET A 417 -3.14 -21.16 -3.77
C MET A 417 -2.79 -19.88 -3.00
N ILE A 418 -2.29 -18.86 -3.72
CA ILE A 418 -2.01 -17.54 -3.15
C ILE A 418 -3.29 -17.02 -2.47
N PRO A 419 -3.21 -16.43 -1.27
CA PRO A 419 -4.38 -15.88 -0.59
C PRO A 419 -5.26 -15.03 -1.51
N GLY A 420 -6.58 -15.26 -1.53
CA GLY A 420 -7.58 -14.52 -2.30
C GLY A 420 -7.84 -14.99 -3.74
N ILE A 421 -6.91 -15.69 -4.38
CA ILE A 421 -7.06 -16.05 -5.80
C ILE A 421 -8.13 -17.12 -5.99
N THR A 422 -8.77 -17.10 -7.16
CA THR A 422 -9.48 -18.27 -7.68
C THR A 422 -8.61 -18.88 -8.76
N SER A 423 -8.31 -20.17 -8.69
CA SER A 423 -7.34 -20.81 -9.59
C SER A 423 -7.69 -22.25 -9.95
N GLU A 424 -6.99 -22.75 -10.98
CA GLU A 424 -6.86 -24.17 -11.31
C GLU A 424 -5.54 -24.68 -10.71
N PRO A 425 -5.54 -25.31 -9.51
CA PRO A 425 -4.31 -25.66 -8.81
C PRO A 425 -3.55 -26.82 -9.46
N ASN A 426 -4.28 -27.68 -10.19
CA ASN A 426 -3.72 -28.84 -10.89
C ASN A 426 -3.29 -28.50 -12.33
N TYR A 427 -3.25 -27.22 -12.70
CA TYR A 427 -2.86 -26.80 -14.05
C TYR A 427 -1.40 -27.18 -14.33
N GLN A 428 -1.18 -28.10 -15.29
CA GLN A 428 0.11 -28.79 -15.45
C GLN A 428 1.11 -28.10 -16.38
N GLN A 429 0.83 -26.90 -16.88
CA GLN A 429 1.79 -26.23 -17.78
C GLN A 429 3.02 -25.72 -16.99
N PRO A 430 4.25 -25.98 -17.48
CA PRO A 430 5.44 -25.41 -16.89
C PRO A 430 5.37 -23.88 -16.87
N VAL A 431 5.70 -23.28 -15.73
CA VAL A 431 5.80 -21.82 -15.62
C VAL A 431 7.12 -21.35 -16.23
N THR A 432 7.05 -20.39 -17.14
CA THR A 432 8.21 -19.73 -17.78
C THR A 432 8.16 -18.23 -17.53
N CYS A 433 9.31 -17.54 -17.58
CA CYS A 433 9.37 -16.10 -17.28
C CYS A 433 8.45 -15.25 -18.16
N ASP A 434 8.29 -15.59 -19.44
CA ASP A 434 7.38 -14.89 -20.36
C ASP A 434 5.92 -15.02 -19.96
N LYS A 435 5.54 -16.07 -19.22
CA LYS A 435 4.19 -16.27 -18.69
C LYS A 435 3.94 -15.49 -17.39
N VAL A 436 4.99 -15.13 -16.67
CA VAL A 436 4.89 -14.28 -15.47
C VAL A 436 4.64 -12.83 -15.85
N SER A 437 5.39 -12.33 -16.84
CA SER A 437 5.31 -10.95 -17.34
C SER A 437 4.24 -10.81 -18.44
N THR A 438 2.99 -11.10 -18.08
CA THR A 438 1.83 -11.02 -18.98
C THR A 438 0.84 -9.94 -18.54
N LEU A 439 0.18 -9.31 -19.51
CA LEU A 439 -1.00 -8.46 -19.26
C LEU A 439 -2.19 -9.36 -18.89
N GLY A 440 -3.14 -8.81 -18.12
CA GLY A 440 -4.43 -9.45 -17.92
C GLY A 440 -5.27 -9.50 -19.21
N ASN A 441 -6.30 -10.35 -19.22
CA ASN A 441 -7.13 -10.58 -20.41
C ASN A 441 -8.40 -9.71 -20.46
N THR A 442 -8.74 -9.02 -19.38
CA THR A 442 -10.02 -8.35 -19.20
C THR A 442 -9.90 -6.82 -19.12
N VAL A 443 -11.04 -6.16 -19.30
CA VAL A 443 -11.14 -4.69 -19.38
C VAL A 443 -11.88 -4.14 -18.16
N PHE A 444 -12.91 -4.84 -17.67
CA PHE A 444 -13.72 -4.41 -16.54
C PHE A 444 -13.08 -4.81 -15.19
N ASP A 445 -11.85 -4.37 -14.97
CA ASP A 445 -11.11 -4.60 -13.73
C ASP A 445 -10.68 -3.25 -13.18
N GLY A 446 -10.85 -3.05 -11.87
CA GLY A 446 -10.63 -1.74 -11.29
C GLY A 446 -11.25 -1.60 -9.94
N SER A 447 -11.32 -0.36 -9.47
CA SER A 447 -11.70 -0.07 -8.10
C SER A 447 -12.44 1.23 -7.94
N LEU A 448 -13.02 1.39 -6.76
CA LEU A 448 -13.64 2.61 -6.27
C LEU A 448 -13.13 2.86 -4.86
N SER A 449 -12.75 4.10 -4.57
CA SER A 449 -12.42 4.55 -3.22
C SER A 449 -12.99 5.94 -2.97
N ASP A 450 -13.59 6.15 -1.80
CA ASP A 450 -13.96 7.48 -1.32
C ASP A 450 -12.96 8.05 -0.29
N GLY A 451 -11.78 7.41 -0.18
CA GLY A 451 -10.74 7.69 0.80
C GLY A 451 -10.88 6.94 2.13
N GLN A 452 -12.09 6.52 2.51
CA GLN A 452 -12.35 5.79 3.77
C GLN A 452 -12.72 4.33 3.50
N TYR A 453 -13.65 4.13 2.58
CA TYR A 453 -14.20 2.85 2.14
C TYR A 453 -13.96 2.69 0.65
N GLY A 454 -14.06 1.46 0.17
CA GLY A 454 -13.90 1.18 -1.24
C GLY A 454 -14.36 -0.21 -1.62
N MET A 455 -14.32 -0.48 -2.92
CA MET A 455 -14.53 -1.79 -3.49
C MET A 455 -13.63 -1.98 -4.71
N ALA A 456 -13.41 -3.22 -5.10
CA ALA A 456 -12.67 -3.58 -6.30
C ALA A 456 -13.29 -4.77 -7.02
N VAL A 457 -13.00 -4.90 -8.30
CA VAL A 457 -13.56 -5.93 -9.18
C VAL A 457 -12.49 -6.51 -10.10
N LEU A 458 -12.65 -7.79 -10.41
CA LEU A 458 -11.89 -8.53 -11.40
C LEU A 458 -12.88 -9.40 -12.18
N ASP A 459 -12.99 -9.15 -13.48
CA ASP A 459 -13.63 -10.05 -14.44
C ASP A 459 -12.60 -11.16 -14.72
N LEU A 460 -12.61 -12.19 -13.88
CA LEU A 460 -11.56 -13.20 -13.83
C LEU A 460 -11.45 -13.91 -15.18
N HIS A 461 -10.29 -13.79 -15.80
CA HIS A 461 -9.84 -14.59 -16.94
C HIS A 461 -8.31 -14.65 -16.90
N PRO A 462 -7.72 -15.57 -16.12
CA PRO A 462 -6.28 -15.60 -15.87
C PRO A 462 -5.47 -15.70 -17.15
N SER A 463 -4.30 -15.06 -17.22
CA SER A 463 -3.46 -15.10 -18.43
C SER A 463 -2.86 -16.48 -18.73
N TYR A 464 -2.81 -17.36 -17.72
CA TYR A 464 -2.28 -18.70 -17.85
C TYR A 464 -3.29 -19.73 -18.39
N SER A 465 -4.60 -19.44 -18.34
CA SER A 465 -5.68 -20.37 -18.70
C SER A 465 -6.70 -19.70 -19.62
N ASN A 466 -7.02 -20.34 -20.75
CA ASN A 466 -8.06 -19.86 -21.66
C ASN A 466 -9.45 -20.38 -21.29
N ASP A 467 -9.54 -21.33 -20.36
CA ASP A 467 -10.77 -22.04 -20.05
C ASP A 467 -11.50 -21.45 -18.84
N MET A 468 -10.75 -20.82 -17.93
CA MET A 468 -11.24 -20.37 -16.65
C MET A 468 -11.79 -18.95 -16.72
N THR A 469 -13.04 -18.77 -16.29
CA THR A 469 -13.67 -17.44 -16.15
C THR A 469 -14.39 -17.28 -14.83
N GLY A 470 -14.71 -16.04 -14.45
CA GLY A 470 -15.59 -15.74 -13.33
C GLY A 470 -15.66 -14.26 -12.99
N LYS A 471 -16.39 -13.92 -11.94
CA LYS A 471 -16.52 -12.55 -11.45
C LYS A 471 -16.11 -12.50 -10.00
N LYS A 472 -15.18 -11.61 -9.64
CA LYS A 472 -14.68 -11.45 -8.27
C LYS A 472 -14.84 -10.01 -7.82
N SER A 473 -15.27 -9.81 -6.59
CA SER A 473 -15.33 -8.47 -5.98
C SER A 473 -14.99 -8.47 -4.51
N TRP A 474 -14.45 -7.34 -4.06
CA TRP A 474 -14.02 -7.09 -2.69
C TRP A 474 -14.64 -5.79 -2.20
N PHE A 475 -15.20 -5.79 -1.00
CA PHE A 475 -15.90 -4.66 -0.39
C PHE A 475 -15.28 -4.35 0.96
N PHE A 476 -14.81 -3.12 1.16
CA PHE A 476 -13.97 -2.75 2.29
C PHE A 476 -14.70 -1.76 3.22
N PHE A 477 -15.00 -2.19 4.44
CA PHE A 477 -15.66 -1.42 5.50
C PHE A 477 -14.70 -1.12 6.66
N ASP A 478 -15.18 -0.95 7.89
CA ASP A 478 -14.30 -0.68 9.04
C ASP A 478 -13.68 -1.93 9.65
N GLU A 479 -14.51 -2.93 9.94
CA GLU A 479 -14.06 -4.21 10.52
C GLU A 479 -14.28 -5.38 9.55
N HIS A 480 -15.09 -5.16 8.50
CA HIS A 480 -15.46 -6.18 7.53
C HIS A 480 -14.76 -5.95 6.20
N ILE A 481 -14.22 -7.03 5.66
CA ILE A 481 -13.83 -7.11 4.24
C ILE A 481 -14.65 -8.25 3.65
N VAL A 482 -15.55 -7.94 2.71
CA VAL A 482 -16.47 -8.92 2.12
C VAL A 482 -15.98 -9.32 0.74
N PHE A 483 -16.02 -10.61 0.45
CA PHE A 483 -15.51 -11.23 -0.77
C PHE A 483 -16.65 -11.95 -1.46
N LEU A 484 -16.95 -11.54 -2.69
CA LEU A 484 -17.98 -12.17 -3.52
C LEU A 484 -17.35 -12.76 -4.77
N GLY A 485 -17.84 -13.93 -5.16
CA GLY A 485 -17.48 -14.62 -6.39
C GLY A 485 -18.68 -15.29 -7.01
N SER A 486 -18.90 -15.06 -8.30
CA SER A 486 -19.98 -15.68 -9.08
C SER A 486 -19.51 -16.06 -10.48
N ASN A 487 -20.32 -16.86 -11.16
CA ASN A 487 -20.07 -17.36 -12.51
C ASN A 487 -18.69 -18.03 -12.71
N ILE A 488 -18.16 -18.68 -11.67
CA ILE A 488 -16.83 -19.28 -11.76
C ILE A 488 -16.97 -20.57 -12.58
N THR A 489 -16.33 -20.62 -13.74
CA THR A 489 -16.44 -21.77 -14.65
C THR A 489 -15.09 -22.10 -15.27
N SER A 490 -14.95 -23.34 -15.74
CA SER A 490 -13.85 -23.76 -16.59
C SER A 490 -14.44 -24.54 -17.76
N SER A 491 -14.05 -24.19 -19.00
CA SER A 491 -14.38 -24.98 -20.20
C SER A 491 -13.44 -26.16 -20.44
N SER A 492 -12.47 -26.39 -19.54
CA SER A 492 -11.51 -27.48 -19.65
C SER A 492 -12.23 -28.84 -19.68
N THR A 493 -11.78 -29.70 -20.60
CA THR A 493 -12.28 -31.07 -20.74
C THR A 493 -11.49 -32.08 -19.89
N ASP A 494 -10.44 -31.65 -19.19
CA ASP A 494 -9.67 -32.52 -18.28
C ASP A 494 -10.50 -32.82 -17.02
N PRO A 495 -10.83 -34.10 -16.75
CA PRO A 495 -11.61 -34.49 -15.57
C PRO A 495 -10.90 -34.20 -14.23
N ASN A 496 -9.61 -33.89 -14.25
CA ASN A 496 -8.83 -33.52 -13.06
C ASN A 496 -8.82 -32.00 -12.80
N THR A 497 -9.46 -31.21 -13.68
CA THR A 497 -9.60 -29.77 -13.48
C THR A 497 -10.40 -29.52 -12.21
N GLN A 498 -9.76 -28.87 -11.25
CA GLN A 498 -10.39 -28.39 -10.05
C GLN A 498 -10.37 -26.87 -10.08
N LEU A 499 -11.48 -26.27 -9.67
CA LEU A 499 -11.55 -24.84 -9.42
C LEU A 499 -11.64 -24.65 -7.92
N LEU A 500 -10.81 -23.77 -7.36
CA LEU A 500 -10.90 -23.39 -5.96
C LEU A 500 -10.68 -21.88 -5.79
N THR A 501 -11.15 -21.37 -4.66
CA THR A 501 -10.79 -20.05 -4.15
C THR A 501 -10.03 -20.21 -2.85
N SER A 502 -8.78 -19.74 -2.85
CA SER A 502 -7.96 -19.69 -1.65
C SER A 502 -8.44 -18.53 -0.78
N ILE A 503 -8.82 -18.82 0.46
CA ILE A 503 -9.22 -17.80 1.43
C ILE A 503 -7.96 -17.18 2.04
N ASP A 504 -7.09 -18.02 2.59
CA ASP A 504 -5.86 -17.58 3.26
C ASP A 504 -4.81 -18.68 3.26
N GLN A 505 -3.55 -18.26 3.27
CA GLN A 505 -2.37 -19.12 3.37
C GLN A 505 -1.30 -18.36 4.16
N ARG A 506 -1.03 -18.79 5.39
CA ARG A 506 -0.16 -18.07 6.34
C ARG A 506 0.48 -19.00 7.35
N PHE A 507 1.42 -18.49 8.15
CA PHE A 507 1.95 -19.28 9.27
C PHE A 507 0.85 -19.71 10.25
N TYR A 508 0.91 -20.97 10.68
CA TYR A 508 0.07 -21.52 11.74
C TYR A 508 0.66 -21.15 13.10
N ARG A 509 0.13 -20.09 13.73
CA ARG A 509 0.66 -19.54 15.00
C ARG A 509 -0.25 -19.76 16.21
N GLN A 510 -1.54 -20.02 15.99
CA GLN A 510 -2.54 -20.24 17.03
C GLN A 510 -3.48 -21.38 16.62
N PRO A 511 -4.22 -21.99 17.58
CA PRO A 511 -5.24 -22.98 17.24
C PRO A 511 -6.37 -22.38 16.40
N VAL A 512 -6.98 -23.22 15.56
CA VAL A 512 -8.17 -22.87 14.79
C VAL A 512 -9.43 -23.26 15.57
N TYR A 513 -10.37 -22.34 15.71
CA TYR A 513 -11.70 -22.61 16.26
C TYR A 513 -12.76 -22.47 15.16
N THR A 514 -13.87 -23.20 15.27
CA THR A 514 -14.92 -23.17 14.24
C THR A 514 -16.31 -23.13 14.85
N SER A 515 -17.30 -22.77 14.04
CA SER A 515 -18.71 -22.83 14.42
C SER A 515 -19.21 -24.23 14.88
N LEU A 516 -18.54 -25.33 14.49
CA LEU A 516 -18.88 -26.68 14.93
C LEU A 516 -18.41 -26.98 16.36
N ASN A 517 -17.33 -26.32 16.80
CA ASN A 517 -16.83 -26.44 18.17
C ASN A 517 -16.14 -25.14 18.60
N GLN A 518 -16.81 -24.40 19.49
CA GLN A 518 -16.33 -23.11 19.99
C GLN A 518 -15.42 -23.25 21.22
N THR A 519 -15.39 -24.41 21.85
CA THR A 519 -14.68 -24.62 23.13
C THR A 519 -13.38 -25.39 22.98
N SER A 520 -13.26 -26.20 21.93
CA SER A 520 -12.05 -26.97 21.63
C SER A 520 -11.57 -26.65 20.22
N PRO A 521 -10.25 -26.54 20.01
CA PRO A 521 -9.72 -26.26 18.68
C PRO A 521 -9.90 -27.44 17.73
N LEU A 522 -9.81 -27.18 16.44
CA LEU A 522 -9.79 -28.17 15.39
C LEU A 522 -8.47 -28.95 15.44
N TYR A 523 -8.56 -30.28 15.56
CA TYR A 523 -7.40 -31.18 15.57
C TYR A 523 -7.28 -32.02 14.29
N ASN A 524 -8.39 -32.26 13.58
CA ASN A 524 -8.41 -33.02 12.33
C ASN A 524 -8.67 -32.07 11.15
N PHE A 525 -7.78 -32.09 10.17
CA PHE A 525 -7.75 -31.20 9.00
C PHE A 525 -7.99 -31.93 7.67
N ASP A 526 -8.43 -33.19 7.71
CA ASP A 526 -8.43 -34.07 6.54
C ASP A 526 -9.62 -33.85 5.58
N ASN A 527 -10.70 -33.21 6.05
CA ASN A 527 -11.95 -33.09 5.31
C ASN A 527 -12.46 -31.65 5.22
N SER A 528 -13.35 -31.39 4.26
CA SER A 528 -14.14 -30.17 4.25
C SER A 528 -15.09 -30.13 5.46
N LEU A 529 -15.28 -28.93 6.00
CA LEU A 529 -16.18 -28.66 7.10
C LEU A 529 -17.30 -27.74 6.60
N ASN A 530 -18.55 -28.07 6.91
CA ASN A 530 -19.66 -27.15 6.73
C ASN A 530 -19.74 -26.24 7.97
N ILE A 531 -19.26 -25.01 7.85
CA ILE A 531 -19.10 -24.05 8.95
C ILE A 531 -19.65 -22.69 8.58
N THR A 532 -20.19 -21.97 9.57
CA THR A 532 -20.61 -20.56 9.41
C THR A 532 -19.46 -19.61 9.71
N TRP A 533 -18.44 -20.04 10.45
CA TRP A 533 -17.21 -19.29 10.65
C TRP A 533 -16.04 -20.18 11.13
N TYR A 534 -14.83 -19.68 10.92
CA TYR A 534 -13.63 -20.10 11.65
C TYR A 534 -12.83 -18.91 12.16
N HIS A 535 -12.00 -19.13 13.17
CA HIS A 535 -11.09 -18.12 13.73
C HIS A 535 -9.68 -18.68 13.84
N HIS A 536 -8.68 -17.91 13.41
CA HIS A 536 -7.26 -18.22 13.53
C HIS A 536 -6.43 -16.95 13.71
N ASN A 537 -5.54 -16.93 14.68
CA ASN A 537 -4.50 -15.90 14.85
C ASN A 537 -4.99 -14.46 14.57
N LYS A 538 -6.01 -14.04 15.33
CA LYS A 538 -6.65 -12.72 15.28
C LYS A 538 -7.45 -12.41 14.01
N ILE A 539 -7.77 -13.41 13.20
CA ILE A 539 -8.60 -13.26 12.01
C ILE A 539 -9.79 -14.20 12.15
N ALA A 540 -10.99 -13.65 12.07
CA ALA A 540 -12.20 -14.44 11.88
C ALA A 540 -12.60 -14.42 10.40
N VAL A 541 -13.08 -15.55 9.90
CA VAL A 541 -13.72 -15.64 8.59
C VAL A 541 -15.14 -16.15 8.78
N LEU A 542 -16.10 -15.40 8.29
CA LEU A 542 -17.53 -15.68 8.42
C LEU A 542 -18.12 -15.96 7.03
N PHE A 543 -19.08 -16.89 6.97
CA PHE A 543 -19.77 -17.34 5.78
C PHE A 543 -21.25 -16.96 5.89
N PRO A 544 -21.61 -15.72 5.54
CA PRO A 544 -23.00 -15.26 5.55
C PRO A 544 -23.81 -15.93 4.43
N THR A 545 -25.14 -15.95 4.58
CA THR A 545 -26.08 -16.31 3.49
C THR A 545 -26.53 -15.09 2.70
N LEU A 546 -27.07 -15.31 1.49
CA LEU A 546 -27.82 -14.28 0.78
C LEU A 546 -29.11 -13.94 1.56
N ASN A 547 -29.42 -12.66 1.73
CA ASN A 547 -30.70 -12.26 2.31
C ASN A 547 -31.82 -12.55 1.29
N SER A 548 -32.74 -13.45 1.63
CA SER A 548 -33.84 -13.89 0.76
C SER A 548 -34.99 -12.86 0.61
N THR A 549 -34.81 -11.62 1.06
CA THR A 549 -35.92 -10.65 1.19
C THR A 549 -36.23 -9.83 -0.07
N THR A 550 -35.71 -10.16 -1.25
CA THR A 550 -36.19 -9.51 -2.50
C THR A 550 -37.45 -10.20 -3.03
N PRO A 551 -38.58 -9.48 -3.19
CA PRO A 551 -39.75 -10.01 -3.88
C PRO A 551 -39.40 -10.21 -5.35
N THR A 552 -39.29 -11.46 -5.78
CA THR A 552 -39.19 -11.80 -7.20
C THR A 552 -40.54 -11.54 -7.87
N THR A 553 -40.67 -10.42 -8.56
CA THR A 553 -41.77 -10.22 -9.52
C THR A 553 -41.47 -11.00 -10.80
N ASN A 554 -41.60 -12.33 -10.76
CA ASN A 554 -41.64 -13.15 -11.96
C ASN A 554 -42.82 -14.12 -11.86
N ASN A 555 -43.94 -13.73 -12.47
CA ASN A 555 -45.03 -14.63 -12.83
C ASN A 555 -44.53 -15.58 -13.93
N THR A 556 -43.91 -16.68 -13.53
CA THR A 556 -43.80 -17.88 -14.38
C THR A 556 -44.25 -19.08 -13.56
N LYS A 557 -45.42 -19.60 -13.94
CA LYS A 557 -45.97 -20.87 -13.46
C LYS A 557 -44.91 -21.97 -13.61
N ILE A 558 -44.46 -22.53 -12.50
CA ILE A 558 -43.79 -23.83 -12.47
C ILE A 558 -44.92 -24.91 -12.43
N PRO A 559 -44.88 -25.95 -13.29
CA PRO A 559 -45.87 -27.02 -13.23
C PRO A 559 -45.64 -27.92 -12.01
N ASN A 560 -46.71 -28.20 -11.26
CA ASN A 560 -46.74 -29.16 -10.16
C ASN A 560 -46.63 -30.61 -10.64
N ASN A 561 -45.65 -31.34 -10.10
CA ASN A 561 -45.68 -32.77 -9.77
C ASN A 561 -44.37 -33.05 -8.98
N SER A 562 -44.29 -33.69 -7.82
CA SER A 562 -45.25 -34.43 -7.00
C SER A 562 -44.58 -34.72 -5.63
N THR A 563 -45.38 -34.69 -4.57
CA THR A 563 -45.29 -35.42 -3.28
C THR A 563 -44.05 -35.28 -2.39
N VAL A 564 -44.15 -34.42 -1.36
CA VAL A 564 -43.73 -34.74 0.04
C VAL A 564 -44.74 -34.13 1.03
N ASN A 565 -45.08 -34.93 2.04
CA ASN A 565 -46.12 -34.75 3.05
C ASN A 565 -46.04 -33.44 3.86
N SER A 566 -47.22 -32.89 4.12
CA SER A 566 -47.52 -31.85 5.10
C SER A 566 -47.43 -32.37 6.54
N ASN A 567 -46.82 -31.57 7.43
CA ASN A 567 -47.47 -31.14 8.67
C ASN A 567 -46.82 -29.87 9.20
N SER A 568 -47.58 -28.79 9.10
CA SER A 568 -47.29 -27.42 9.52
C SER A 568 -47.46 -27.21 11.02
N THR A 569 -46.60 -26.41 11.63
CA THR A 569 -47.03 -25.40 12.61
C THR A 569 -46.27 -24.11 12.40
N THR A 570 -47.03 -23.03 12.45
CA THR A 570 -46.74 -21.66 12.08
C THR A 570 -45.84 -20.95 13.09
N GLY A 571 -44.73 -20.40 12.60
CA GLY A 571 -43.93 -19.38 13.29
C GLY A 571 -43.04 -18.72 12.23
N ILE A 572 -43.23 -17.42 12.00
CA ILE A 572 -42.28 -16.61 11.23
C ILE A 572 -41.05 -16.47 12.14
N ASP A 573 -40.07 -17.34 11.95
CA ASP A 573 -38.74 -17.13 12.52
C ASP A 573 -37.94 -16.27 11.53
N ASN A 574 -37.65 -15.04 11.94
CA ASN A 574 -36.78 -14.10 11.24
C ASN A 574 -35.29 -14.38 11.54
N SER A 575 -34.94 -15.56 12.05
CA SER A 575 -33.55 -15.99 12.16
C SER A 575 -33.04 -16.47 10.79
N THR A 576 -32.26 -15.62 10.13
CA THR A 576 -31.36 -16.07 9.04
C THR A 576 -30.30 -16.98 9.66
N VAL A 577 -30.63 -18.26 9.88
CA VAL A 577 -29.62 -19.27 10.21
C VAL A 577 -28.68 -19.35 9.00
N PRO A 578 -27.39 -19.01 9.15
CA PRO A 578 -26.48 -19.08 8.02
C PRO A 578 -26.35 -20.55 7.59
N ILE A 579 -26.71 -20.84 6.35
CA ILE A 579 -26.29 -22.06 5.66
C ILE A 579 -24.77 -21.89 5.50
N GLY A 580 -23.99 -22.61 6.31
CA GLY A 580 -22.54 -22.53 6.31
C GLY A 580 -21.93 -22.86 4.94
N ALA A 581 -20.64 -22.59 4.80
CA ALA A 581 -19.88 -22.95 3.62
C ALA A 581 -19.09 -24.25 3.84
N ASN A 582 -18.92 -25.04 2.78
CA ASN A 582 -17.98 -26.15 2.77
C ASN A 582 -16.57 -25.61 2.58
N VAL A 583 -15.76 -25.64 3.63
CA VAL A 583 -14.43 -25.05 3.69
C VAL A 583 -13.40 -26.12 4.03
N PHE A 584 -12.31 -26.15 3.29
CA PHE A 584 -11.13 -26.92 3.66
C PHE A 584 -10.23 -26.07 4.53
N ILE A 585 -9.80 -26.63 5.66
CA ILE A 585 -8.82 -26.02 6.57
C ILE A 585 -7.70 -27.04 6.74
N LYS A 586 -6.46 -26.66 6.42
CA LYS A 586 -5.29 -27.54 6.45
C LYS A 586 -4.16 -26.89 7.25
N ALA A 587 -3.60 -27.61 8.21
CA ALA A 587 -2.34 -27.26 8.86
C ALA A 587 -1.24 -28.21 8.35
N GLN A 588 -0.25 -27.68 7.65
CA GLN A 588 0.77 -28.47 6.95
C GLN A 588 2.17 -28.00 7.29
N SER A 589 2.99 -28.88 7.88
CA SER A 589 4.42 -28.64 8.02
C SER A 589 5.11 -28.81 6.67
N LYS A 590 5.81 -27.78 6.22
CA LYS A 590 6.47 -27.72 4.91
C LYS A 590 7.93 -27.34 5.10
N GLY A 591 8.76 -27.83 4.19
CA GLY A 591 10.13 -27.36 3.97
C GLY A 591 10.24 -26.74 2.59
N GLY A 592 11.04 -25.69 2.46
CA GLY A 592 11.30 -24.99 1.20
C GLY A 592 12.71 -24.40 1.20
N SER A 593 13.15 -23.94 0.03
CA SER A 593 14.43 -23.26 -0.14
C SER A 593 14.22 -21.99 -0.95
N TRP A 594 14.92 -20.92 -0.59
CA TRP A 594 14.94 -19.69 -1.39
C TRP A 594 15.49 -19.95 -2.81
N GLU A 595 16.37 -20.93 -2.96
CA GLU A 595 16.96 -21.34 -4.26
C GLU A 595 15.92 -21.93 -5.21
N ASN A 596 14.77 -22.39 -4.69
CA ASN A 596 13.69 -22.95 -5.50
C ASN A 596 12.83 -21.86 -6.15
N ILE A 597 12.80 -20.66 -5.56
CA ILE A 597 11.91 -19.57 -5.99
C ILE A 597 12.68 -18.34 -6.48
N GLY A 598 13.96 -18.24 -6.17
CA GLY A 598 14.81 -17.09 -6.47
C GLY A 598 16.28 -17.46 -6.47
N SER A 599 17.13 -16.48 -6.17
CA SER A 599 18.59 -16.62 -6.24
C SER A 599 19.29 -16.60 -4.87
N SER A 600 18.59 -16.24 -3.80
CA SER A 600 19.12 -16.36 -2.45
C SER A 600 19.24 -17.84 -2.04
N SER A 601 20.27 -18.15 -1.23
CA SER A 601 20.44 -19.48 -0.61
C SER A 601 19.86 -19.54 0.79
N GLY A 602 19.30 -20.68 1.18
CA GLY A 602 18.81 -20.92 2.54
C GLY A 602 17.52 -21.73 2.59
N GLY A 603 17.50 -22.70 3.50
CA GLY A 603 16.31 -23.51 3.79
C GLY A 603 15.38 -22.83 4.80
N VAL A 604 14.08 -23.04 4.63
CA VAL A 604 13.03 -22.62 5.56
C VAL A 604 12.14 -23.82 5.85
N SER A 605 11.71 -24.00 7.09
CA SER A 605 10.69 -24.98 7.43
C SER A 605 9.78 -24.44 8.53
N ASP A 606 8.48 -24.54 8.32
CA ASP A 606 7.45 -24.11 9.28
C ASP A 606 6.11 -24.79 8.97
N THR A 607 5.11 -24.57 9.80
CA THR A 607 3.74 -25.04 9.58
C THR A 607 2.89 -23.90 9.04
N LEU A 608 2.21 -24.15 7.92
CA LEU A 608 1.27 -23.21 7.31
C LEU A 608 -0.17 -23.64 7.58
N LEU A 609 -1.03 -22.65 7.82
CA LEU A 609 -2.46 -22.78 7.66
C LEU A 609 -2.82 -22.43 6.22
N LEU A 610 -3.54 -23.32 5.54
CA LEU A 610 -4.15 -23.11 4.24
C LEU A 610 -5.67 -23.30 4.37
N THR A 611 -6.44 -22.35 3.85
CA THR A 611 -7.90 -22.41 3.85
C THR A 611 -8.45 -22.09 2.46
N TYR A 612 -9.42 -22.86 1.99
CA TYR A 612 -9.98 -22.68 0.65
C TYR A 612 -11.41 -23.24 0.51
N ILE A 613 -12.11 -22.75 -0.51
CA ILE A 613 -13.40 -23.27 -0.99
C ILE A 613 -13.15 -23.96 -2.32
N GLN A 614 -13.62 -25.19 -2.46
CA GLN A 614 -13.63 -25.90 -3.75
C GLN A 614 -14.94 -25.59 -4.48
N HIS A 615 -14.86 -25.20 -5.75
CA HIS A 615 -16.01 -24.94 -6.61
C HIS A 615 -16.57 -26.24 -7.14
N THR A 616 -17.86 -26.42 -6.97
CA THR A 616 -18.60 -27.61 -7.40
C THR A 616 -19.97 -27.18 -7.90
N PRO A 617 -20.63 -27.98 -8.75
CA PRO A 617 -22.02 -27.71 -9.11
C PRO A 617 -22.94 -27.51 -7.88
N ALA A 618 -22.61 -28.12 -6.74
CA ALA A 618 -23.38 -28.01 -5.49
C ALA A 618 -23.33 -26.61 -4.85
N ASN A 619 -22.25 -25.85 -5.01
CA ASN A 619 -22.19 -24.45 -4.56
C ASN A 619 -22.43 -23.45 -5.69
N GLN A 620 -23.00 -23.93 -6.82
CA GLN A 620 -23.27 -23.13 -8.02
C GLN A 620 -22.01 -22.45 -8.59
N ASN A 621 -20.83 -22.96 -8.23
CA ASN A 621 -19.54 -22.32 -8.47
C ASN A 621 -19.50 -20.84 -8.04
N GLN A 622 -20.05 -20.57 -6.85
CA GLN A 622 -20.02 -19.26 -6.23
C GLN A 622 -19.32 -19.34 -4.87
N TYR A 623 -18.82 -18.20 -4.40
CA TYR A 623 -18.39 -18.05 -3.01
C TYR A 623 -18.85 -16.71 -2.45
N GLN A 624 -19.04 -16.70 -1.13
CA GLN A 624 -19.18 -15.49 -0.35
C GLN A 624 -18.61 -15.71 1.05
N TYR A 625 -17.75 -14.82 1.48
CA TYR A 625 -17.20 -14.82 2.83
C TYR A 625 -16.81 -13.41 3.24
N MET A 626 -16.60 -13.20 4.53
CA MET A 626 -16.05 -11.94 5.04
C MET A 626 -14.96 -12.20 6.07
N MET A 627 -13.89 -11.42 6.00
CA MET A 627 -12.81 -11.43 6.98
C MET A 627 -13.01 -10.31 7.99
N ILE A 628 -12.79 -10.64 9.27
CA ILE A 628 -12.74 -9.71 10.41
C ILE A 628 -11.30 -9.66 10.92
N PRO A 629 -10.53 -8.62 10.58
CA PRO A 629 -9.13 -8.54 10.96
C PRO A 629 -8.92 -8.10 12.42
N ASN A 630 -7.78 -8.49 12.98
CA ASN A 630 -7.29 -8.10 14.31
C ASN A 630 -8.36 -8.21 15.43
N ILE A 631 -9.04 -9.34 15.51
CA ILE A 631 -10.01 -9.67 16.55
C ILE A 631 -9.56 -10.88 17.35
N GLU A 632 -9.34 -10.74 18.66
CA GLU A 632 -9.01 -11.87 19.53
C GLU A 632 -10.21 -12.84 19.65
N TYR A 633 -9.94 -14.14 19.84
CA TYR A 633 -10.99 -15.16 19.85
C TYR A 633 -12.09 -14.90 20.90
N SER A 634 -11.70 -14.47 22.09
CA SER A 634 -12.63 -14.11 23.18
C SER A 634 -13.53 -12.93 22.82
N ASN A 635 -13.00 -11.93 22.11
CA ASN A 635 -13.80 -10.80 21.64
C ASN A 635 -14.71 -11.22 20.48
N PHE A 636 -14.18 -12.01 19.54
CA PHE A 636 -14.93 -12.52 18.40
C PHE A 636 -16.18 -13.29 18.83
N THR A 637 -16.04 -14.27 19.75
CA THR A 637 -17.17 -15.10 20.22
C THR A 637 -18.32 -14.29 20.83
N SER A 638 -18.01 -13.18 21.53
CA SER A 638 -19.04 -12.28 22.07
C SER A 638 -19.73 -11.40 21.02
N ARG A 639 -19.17 -11.30 19.80
CA ARG A 639 -19.60 -10.38 18.75
C ARG A 639 -20.16 -11.07 17.50
N ILE A 640 -20.17 -12.41 17.44
CA ILE A 640 -20.57 -13.18 16.24
C ILE A 640 -21.86 -12.65 15.62
N ASP A 641 -22.93 -12.57 16.40
CA ASP A 641 -24.25 -12.16 15.90
C ASP A 641 -24.24 -10.71 15.38
N SER A 642 -23.58 -9.80 16.10
CA SER A 642 -23.43 -8.40 15.66
C SER A 642 -22.61 -8.27 14.37
N LEU A 643 -21.57 -9.10 14.21
CA LEU A 643 -20.74 -9.10 13.02
C LEU A 643 -21.50 -9.62 11.80
N PHE A 644 -22.36 -10.63 11.96
CA PHE A 644 -23.28 -11.06 10.89
C PHE A 644 -24.34 -10.00 10.59
N ALA A 645 -24.98 -9.43 11.61
CA ALA A 645 -26.04 -8.43 11.44
C ALA A 645 -25.55 -7.11 10.81
N ALA A 646 -24.25 -6.78 10.91
CA ALA A 646 -23.68 -5.58 10.32
C ALA A 646 -23.70 -5.59 8.77
N ILE A 647 -23.67 -6.77 8.14
CA ILE A 647 -23.51 -6.92 6.69
C ILE A 647 -24.71 -7.66 6.08
N SER A 648 -25.28 -7.05 5.04
CA SER A 648 -26.30 -7.65 4.18
C SER A 648 -25.71 -7.86 2.79
N ILE A 649 -25.51 -9.12 2.38
CA ILE A 649 -25.20 -9.44 0.98
C ILE A 649 -26.50 -9.39 0.19
N MET A 650 -26.63 -8.35 -0.63
CA MET A 650 -27.86 -8.05 -1.38
C MET A 650 -27.93 -8.84 -2.68
N ARG A 651 -26.80 -9.00 -3.38
CA ARG A 651 -26.69 -9.73 -4.66
C ARG A 651 -25.29 -10.33 -4.83
N ASN A 652 -25.22 -11.52 -5.43
CA ASN A 652 -24.00 -12.20 -5.85
C ASN A 652 -24.29 -13.03 -7.12
N ASP A 653 -24.34 -12.36 -8.27
CA ASP A 653 -24.63 -12.98 -9.56
C ASP A 653 -23.99 -12.20 -10.72
N ASP A 654 -24.22 -12.70 -11.93
CA ASP A 654 -23.63 -12.24 -13.18
C ASP A 654 -23.92 -10.77 -13.52
N HIS A 655 -24.97 -10.18 -12.94
CA HIS A 655 -25.38 -8.80 -13.16
C HIS A 655 -24.90 -7.88 -12.03
N PHE A 656 -24.98 -8.36 -10.78
CA PHE A 656 -24.65 -7.56 -9.61
C PHE A 656 -23.87 -8.33 -8.56
N HIS A 657 -22.81 -7.69 -8.07
CA HIS A 657 -22.32 -7.93 -6.71
C HIS A 657 -22.68 -6.72 -5.86
N ALA A 658 -23.38 -6.92 -4.74
CA ALA A 658 -23.83 -5.81 -3.90
C ALA A 658 -23.84 -6.15 -2.43
N VAL A 659 -23.25 -5.27 -1.63
CA VAL A 659 -23.13 -5.40 -0.17
C VAL A 659 -23.62 -4.12 0.50
N TYR A 660 -24.47 -4.27 1.51
CA TYR A 660 -24.96 -3.18 2.34
C TYR A 660 -24.49 -3.34 3.78
N HIS A 661 -23.82 -2.31 4.31
CA HIS A 661 -23.48 -2.23 5.72
C HIS A 661 -24.60 -1.51 6.47
N ASN A 662 -25.26 -2.25 7.37
CA ASN A 662 -26.50 -1.84 8.03
C ASN A 662 -26.30 -0.65 8.98
N GLU A 663 -25.17 -0.58 9.69
CA GLU A 663 -24.88 0.53 10.62
C GLU A 663 -24.36 1.78 9.91
N LEU A 664 -23.38 1.62 9.02
CA LEU A 664 -22.82 2.71 8.21
C LEU A 664 -23.80 3.30 7.18
N LYS A 665 -24.95 2.63 6.96
CA LYS A 665 -25.92 2.96 5.91
C LYS A 665 -25.24 3.12 4.54
N LEU A 666 -24.31 2.21 4.27
CA LEU A 666 -23.41 2.24 3.13
C LEU A 666 -23.67 1.05 2.21
N LEU A 667 -24.14 1.33 1.00
CA LEU A 667 -24.33 0.34 -0.06
C LEU A 667 -23.20 0.47 -1.08
N GLN A 668 -22.56 -0.65 -1.41
CA GLN A 668 -21.57 -0.74 -2.49
C GLN A 668 -22.08 -1.73 -3.52
N ILE A 669 -22.08 -1.32 -4.80
CA ILE A 669 -22.66 -2.08 -5.91
C ILE A 669 -21.66 -2.13 -7.07
N VAL A 670 -21.48 -3.33 -7.60
CA VAL A 670 -20.87 -3.59 -8.91
C VAL A 670 -21.99 -3.81 -9.91
N PHE A 671 -22.01 -3.01 -10.97
CA PHE A 671 -22.84 -3.24 -12.15
C PHE A 671 -21.96 -3.91 -13.20
N TRP A 672 -22.15 -5.21 -13.43
CA TRP A 672 -21.36 -5.97 -14.41
C TRP A 672 -21.85 -5.76 -15.85
N ASP A 673 -23.11 -5.36 -16.02
CA ASP A 673 -23.75 -5.15 -17.31
C ASP A 673 -24.59 -3.86 -17.36
N THR A 674 -25.31 -3.66 -18.47
CA THR A 674 -26.09 -2.44 -18.72
C THR A 674 -27.58 -2.64 -18.45
N LYS A 675 -28.26 -1.56 -18.06
CA LYS A 675 -29.73 -1.44 -18.02
C LYS A 675 -30.45 -2.39 -17.06
N GLN A 676 -29.72 -3.13 -16.22
CA GLN A 676 -30.31 -3.83 -15.09
C GLN A 676 -30.70 -2.86 -13.98
N THR A 677 -31.80 -3.16 -13.30
CA THR A 677 -32.32 -2.32 -12.20
C THR A 677 -32.07 -3.00 -10.87
N PHE A 678 -31.31 -2.33 -10.00
CA PHE A 678 -31.02 -2.77 -8.65
C PHE A 678 -32.03 -2.15 -7.66
N VAL A 679 -32.57 -2.96 -6.76
CA VAL A 679 -33.46 -2.51 -5.68
C VAL A 679 -32.63 -2.23 -4.44
N THR A 680 -32.63 -0.99 -3.97
CA THR A 680 -31.81 -0.59 -2.82
C THR A 680 -32.48 -0.91 -1.48
N PRO A 681 -31.70 -1.06 -0.38
CA PRO A 681 -32.26 -1.17 0.97
C PRO A 681 -32.93 0.14 1.44
N PHE A 682 -32.83 1.22 0.65
CA PHE A 682 -33.42 2.53 0.94
C PHE A 682 -34.81 2.71 0.28
N GLY A 683 -35.33 1.69 -0.41
CA GLY A 683 -36.68 1.71 -1.00
C GLY A 683 -36.79 2.34 -2.40
N PHE A 684 -35.69 2.84 -2.98
CA PHE A 684 -35.63 3.31 -4.36
C PHE A 684 -34.83 2.36 -5.26
N ASN A 685 -34.95 2.52 -6.57
CA ASN A 685 -34.24 1.67 -7.54
C ASN A 685 -33.16 2.44 -8.30
N ILE A 686 -32.07 1.76 -8.66
CA ILE A 686 -30.94 2.32 -9.41
C ILE A 686 -30.78 1.55 -10.72
N THR A 687 -30.65 2.25 -11.83
CA THR A 687 -30.28 1.68 -13.13
C THR A 687 -29.06 2.40 -13.68
N SER A 688 -28.01 1.67 -14.03
CA SER A 688 -26.86 2.22 -14.75
C SER A 688 -26.96 1.96 -16.26
N GLY A 689 -26.59 2.96 -17.06
CA GLY A 689 -26.47 2.80 -18.51
C GLY A 689 -25.22 2.04 -18.95
N GLN A 690 -24.23 1.87 -18.06
CA GLN A 690 -22.93 1.25 -18.33
C GLN A 690 -22.48 0.38 -17.15
N PRO A 691 -21.60 -0.62 -17.35
CA PRO A 691 -20.91 -1.28 -16.25
C PRO A 691 -20.09 -0.25 -15.48
N ILE A 692 -20.27 -0.18 -14.16
CA ILE A 692 -19.62 0.80 -13.26
C ILE A 692 -19.55 0.26 -11.83
N LEU A 693 -18.78 0.95 -10.98
CA LEU A 693 -18.84 0.80 -9.54
C LEU A 693 -19.59 1.99 -8.93
N LEU A 694 -20.53 1.72 -8.03
CA LEU A 694 -21.32 2.75 -7.36
C LEU A 694 -21.37 2.50 -5.85
N GLN A 695 -20.94 3.49 -5.08
CA GLN A 695 -21.14 3.54 -3.64
C GLN A 695 -22.21 4.57 -3.29
N VAL A 696 -23.20 4.18 -2.49
CA VAL A 696 -24.31 5.00 -2.00
C VAL A 696 -24.24 5.04 -0.48
N ASN A 697 -23.89 6.18 0.08
CA ASN A 697 -23.82 6.41 1.52
C ASN A 697 -24.94 7.35 1.96
N MET A 698 -25.89 6.86 2.75
CA MET A 698 -26.93 7.69 3.36
C MET A 698 -26.35 8.39 4.60
N LYS A 699 -25.92 9.65 4.44
CA LYS A 699 -25.36 10.44 5.55
C LYS A 699 -26.43 10.76 6.60
N ASN A 700 -27.62 11.05 6.14
CA ASN A 700 -28.86 11.20 6.90
C ASN A 700 -30.05 11.12 5.92
N VAL A 701 -31.27 11.27 6.43
CA VAL A 701 -32.49 11.23 5.60
C VAL A 701 -32.57 12.33 4.53
N THR A 702 -31.74 13.37 4.62
CA THR A 702 -31.72 14.52 3.72
C THR A 702 -30.58 14.45 2.70
N TYR A 703 -29.51 13.66 2.93
CA TYR A 703 -28.32 13.69 2.09
C TYR A 703 -27.75 12.29 1.79
N TYR A 704 -27.47 12.07 0.51
CA TYR A 704 -26.69 10.93 0.02
C TYR A 704 -25.34 11.40 -0.50
N LYS A 705 -24.27 10.70 -0.12
CA LYS A 705 -22.95 10.80 -0.73
C LYS A 705 -22.82 9.65 -1.74
N LEU A 706 -22.65 10.00 -3.02
CA LEU A 706 -22.54 9.07 -4.14
C LEU A 706 -21.11 9.11 -4.68
N THR A 707 -20.45 7.95 -4.71
CA THR A 707 -19.13 7.79 -5.32
C THR A 707 -19.24 6.87 -6.52
N VAL A 708 -18.62 7.23 -7.64
CA VAL A 708 -18.68 6.46 -8.90
C VAL A 708 -17.29 6.33 -9.51
N SER A 709 -16.99 5.16 -10.06
CA SER A 709 -15.81 4.93 -10.90
C SER A 709 -16.12 4.01 -12.08
N ASP A 710 -15.28 4.10 -13.11
CA ASP A 710 -15.30 3.26 -14.30
C ASP A 710 -14.06 2.36 -14.34
N PRO A 711 -14.21 1.05 -14.04
CA PRO A 711 -13.13 0.07 -14.15
C PRO A 711 -12.51 -0.05 -15.55
N THR A 712 -13.26 0.27 -16.62
CA THR A 712 -12.73 0.17 -17.99
C THR A 712 -11.73 1.28 -18.31
N GLN A 713 -11.79 2.41 -17.60
CA GLN A 713 -11.02 3.63 -17.84
C GLN A 713 -11.28 4.25 -19.22
N THR A 714 -12.48 4.06 -19.76
CA THR A 714 -12.86 4.53 -21.11
C THR A 714 -13.96 5.58 -21.11
N LEU A 715 -14.74 5.67 -20.04
CA LEU A 715 -15.88 6.56 -19.93
C LEU A 715 -15.46 7.95 -19.41
N SER A 716 -15.89 9.00 -20.10
CA SER A 716 -15.82 10.38 -19.60
C SER A 716 -17.09 10.80 -18.84
N THR A 717 -18.21 10.11 -19.07
CA THR A 717 -19.49 10.36 -18.40
C THR A 717 -20.29 9.07 -18.31
N VAL A 718 -21.07 8.91 -17.23
CA VAL A 718 -22.07 7.84 -17.09
C VAL A 718 -23.41 8.38 -16.59
N ASN A 719 -24.50 7.92 -17.20
CA ASN A 719 -25.86 8.24 -16.78
C ASN A 719 -26.38 7.15 -15.84
N ILE A 720 -26.76 7.55 -14.62
CA ILE A 720 -27.39 6.68 -13.63
C ILE A 720 -28.79 7.23 -13.31
N VAL A 721 -29.78 6.35 -13.35
CA VAL A 721 -31.19 6.67 -13.09
C VAL A 721 -31.60 6.16 -11.72
N PHE A 722 -32.10 7.06 -10.88
CA PHE A 722 -32.66 6.81 -9.56
C PHE A 722 -34.18 6.94 -9.65
N ARG A 723 -34.91 5.85 -9.40
CA ARG A 723 -36.38 5.81 -9.54
C ARG A 723 -37.05 5.94 -8.18
N ALA A 724 -38.13 6.72 -8.12
CA ALA A 724 -38.83 7.07 -6.88
C ALA A 724 -37.97 7.84 -5.87
N LEU A 725 -36.98 8.59 -6.35
CA LEU A 725 -36.11 9.43 -5.53
C LEU A 725 -35.82 10.72 -6.28
N GLU A 726 -36.16 11.85 -5.67
CA GLU A 726 -35.81 13.17 -6.20
C GLU A 726 -34.55 13.69 -5.52
N LEU A 727 -33.48 13.76 -6.29
CA LEU A 727 -32.19 14.29 -5.86
C LEU A 727 -31.92 15.65 -6.49
N SER A 728 -31.42 16.58 -5.67
CA SER A 728 -30.90 17.88 -6.08
C SER A 728 -29.39 17.94 -5.84
N GLY A 729 -28.64 18.33 -6.86
CA GLY A 729 -27.18 18.44 -6.82
C GLY A 729 -26.58 18.51 -8.23
N SER A 730 -25.25 18.48 -8.32
CA SER A 730 -24.53 18.59 -9.59
C SER A 730 -24.95 17.51 -10.60
N PHE A 731 -25.28 17.93 -11.82
CA PHE A 731 -25.66 17.07 -12.94
C PHE A 731 -26.94 16.26 -12.76
N ALA A 732 -27.72 16.49 -11.69
CA ALA A 732 -28.99 15.83 -11.45
C ALA A 732 -30.13 16.53 -12.20
N SER A 733 -30.97 15.73 -12.85
CA SER A 733 -32.20 16.18 -13.51
C SER A 733 -33.36 15.30 -13.08
N PHE A 734 -34.35 15.89 -12.41
CA PHE A 734 -35.57 15.21 -11.99
C PHE A 734 -36.70 15.41 -12.99
N SER A 735 -37.44 14.34 -13.25
CA SER A 735 -38.66 14.33 -14.05
C SER A 735 -39.85 13.96 -13.18
N SER A 736 -40.76 14.90 -12.94
CA SER A 736 -42.00 14.66 -12.21
C SER A 736 -42.96 13.71 -12.94
N MET A 737 -42.86 13.63 -14.28
CA MET A 737 -43.68 12.72 -15.09
C MET A 737 -43.32 11.25 -14.85
N THR A 738 -42.04 10.95 -14.69
CA THR A 738 -41.55 9.57 -14.49
C THR A 738 -41.23 9.29 -13.02
N ASN A 739 -41.16 10.32 -12.18
CA ASN A 739 -40.64 10.26 -10.81
C ASN A 739 -39.20 9.72 -10.72
N TYR A 740 -38.35 10.12 -11.67
CA TYR A 740 -36.96 9.67 -11.77
C TYR A 740 -36.01 10.86 -11.67
N THR A 741 -34.90 10.69 -10.96
CA THR A 741 -33.72 11.53 -11.12
C THR A 741 -32.69 10.82 -11.99
N THR A 742 -32.25 11.46 -13.07
CA THR A 742 -31.10 11.03 -13.86
C THR A 742 -29.91 11.91 -13.50
N ILE A 743 -28.76 11.29 -13.25
CA ILE A 743 -27.50 11.99 -12.97
C ILE A 743 -26.46 11.61 -14.01
N ALA A 744 -25.88 12.63 -14.67
CA ALA A 744 -24.81 12.48 -15.65
C ALA A 744 -23.43 12.68 -14.98
N PHE A 745 -22.95 11.65 -14.29
CA PHE A 745 -21.70 11.70 -13.55
C PHE A 745 -20.49 11.93 -14.47
N GLN A 746 -19.71 12.96 -14.19
CA GLN A 746 -18.47 13.26 -14.89
C GLN A 746 -17.33 12.42 -14.32
N LEU A 747 -16.75 11.56 -15.16
CA LEU A 747 -15.70 10.62 -14.74
C LEU A 747 -14.31 11.17 -15.07
N PRO A 748 -13.29 10.92 -14.22
CA PRO A 748 -11.93 11.31 -14.51
C PRO A 748 -11.40 10.71 -15.82
N ALA A 749 -10.55 11.44 -16.53
CA ALA A 749 -9.95 11.04 -17.81
C ALA A 749 -8.42 11.22 -17.81
N GLY A 750 -7.76 10.77 -18.88
CA GLY A 750 -6.30 10.88 -19.02
C GLY A 750 -5.57 10.12 -17.91
N ASN A 751 -4.58 10.76 -17.28
CA ASN A 751 -3.81 10.17 -16.17
C ASN A 751 -4.63 9.96 -14.88
N TYR A 752 -5.92 10.28 -14.87
CA TYR A 752 -6.81 10.00 -13.76
C TYR A 752 -7.92 9.00 -14.13
N ALA A 753 -7.95 8.49 -15.35
CA ALA A 753 -8.96 7.51 -15.77
C ALA A 753 -8.96 6.29 -14.83
N GLY A 754 -10.14 5.86 -14.39
CA GLY A 754 -10.31 4.83 -13.36
C GLY A 754 -10.38 5.35 -11.93
N ALA A 755 -9.97 6.60 -11.66
CA ALA A 755 -10.20 7.22 -10.36
C ALA A 755 -11.71 7.40 -10.10
N ALA A 756 -12.06 7.44 -8.81
CA ALA A 756 -13.43 7.64 -8.38
C ALA A 756 -13.69 9.11 -8.07
N ASN A 757 -14.88 9.60 -8.41
CA ASN A 757 -15.36 10.91 -8.00
C ASN A 757 -16.51 10.76 -7.02
N THR A 758 -16.65 11.72 -6.10
CA THR A 758 -17.70 11.74 -5.10
C THR A 758 -18.48 13.05 -5.14
N TRP A 759 -19.80 12.94 -5.05
CA TRP A 759 -20.72 14.06 -4.95
C TRP A 759 -21.71 13.85 -3.80
N GLU A 760 -22.24 14.95 -3.27
CA GLU A 760 -23.33 14.94 -2.31
C GLU A 760 -24.62 15.47 -2.94
N TYR A 761 -25.73 14.80 -2.65
CA TYR A 761 -27.05 15.13 -3.18
C TYR A 761 -28.05 15.28 -2.06
N LYS A 762 -28.86 16.34 -2.15
CA LYS A 762 -29.98 16.58 -1.25
C LYS A 762 -31.21 15.81 -1.74
N VAL A 763 -31.88 15.11 -0.84
CA VAL A 763 -33.17 14.46 -1.07
C VAL A 763 -34.27 15.51 -0.95
N LEU A 764 -35.07 15.69 -2.00
CA LEU A 764 -36.25 16.55 -1.98
C LEU A 764 -37.54 15.76 -1.77
N SER A 765 -37.60 14.55 -2.32
CA SER A 765 -38.67 13.58 -2.07
C SER A 765 -38.12 12.14 -2.08
N HIS A 766 -38.69 11.30 -1.22
CA HIS A 766 -38.29 9.92 -0.97
C HIS A 766 -39.54 9.00 -1.11
N PRO A 767 -39.42 7.71 -1.46
CA PRO A 767 -40.57 6.81 -1.48
C PRO A 767 -41.22 6.82 -0.09
N ALA A 768 -42.55 6.97 -0.04
CA ALA A 768 -43.28 6.90 1.22
C ALA A 768 -42.98 5.56 1.92
N SER A 769 -42.46 5.60 3.14
CA SER A 769 -42.28 4.41 3.95
C SER A 769 -43.65 3.75 4.15
N SER A 770 -43.82 2.50 3.72
CA SER A 770 -44.99 1.69 4.08
C SER A 770 -44.92 1.40 5.59
N ASN A 771 -45.47 2.30 6.40
CA ASN A 771 -45.83 1.99 7.77
C ASN A 771 -46.94 0.95 7.72
N ASN A 772 -46.63 -0.28 8.14
CA ASN A 772 -47.65 -1.23 8.62
C ASN A 772 -48.25 -0.66 9.91
N GLY A 773 -49.14 0.32 9.77
CA GLY A 773 -50.06 0.73 10.82
C GLY A 773 -51.32 -0.11 10.68
N THR A 774 -51.45 -1.13 11.52
CA THR A 774 -52.72 -1.80 11.80
C THR A 774 -53.73 -0.74 12.22
N THR A 775 -54.68 -0.43 11.33
CA THR A 775 -55.89 0.31 11.69
C THR A 775 -56.81 -0.62 12.47
N THR A 776 -56.72 -0.59 13.80
CA THR A 776 -57.87 -0.92 14.65
C THR A 776 -58.63 0.38 14.87
N GLY A 777 -59.77 0.52 14.20
CA GLY A 777 -60.73 1.55 14.53
C GLY A 777 -61.32 1.29 15.91
N ASP A 778 -61.53 2.36 16.67
CA ASP A 778 -62.60 2.38 17.65
C ASP A 778 -63.18 3.79 17.74
N ALA A 779 -64.51 3.82 17.80
CA ALA A 779 -65.34 4.99 17.68
C ALA A 779 -65.65 5.62 19.05
N SER A 780 -65.74 6.95 19.04
CA SER A 780 -66.55 7.83 19.89
C SER A 780 -66.48 7.71 21.41
N THR A 781 -66.12 8.82 22.06
CA THR A 781 -67.02 9.52 23.00
C THR A 781 -66.57 10.96 23.20
N THR A 782 -67.54 11.86 23.19
CA THR A 782 -67.45 13.31 23.38
C THR A 782 -67.46 13.67 24.85
N SER A 783 -66.62 14.61 25.29
CA SER A 783 -67.00 15.62 26.29
C SER A 783 -66.03 16.81 26.29
N SER A 784 -66.63 17.97 26.52
CA SER A 784 -66.07 19.32 26.59
C SER A 784 -65.24 19.56 27.85
N ASP A 785 -64.22 20.42 27.77
CA ASP A 785 -64.14 21.64 28.60
C ASP A 785 -62.90 22.51 28.26
N THR A 786 -63.10 23.82 28.42
CA THR A 786 -62.24 24.97 28.09
C THR A 786 -61.17 25.27 29.18
N PRO A 787 -60.23 26.24 28.98
CA PRO A 787 -58.81 26.05 29.31
C PRO A 787 -58.25 26.84 30.51
N SER A 788 -57.12 26.37 31.05
CA SER A 788 -55.91 27.11 31.56
C SER A 788 -55.24 26.38 32.73
N PRO A 789 -53.97 26.65 33.14
CA PRO A 789 -52.87 27.38 32.47
C PRO A 789 -51.55 26.58 32.41
N LYS A 790 -50.58 27.11 31.65
CA LYS A 790 -49.15 26.77 31.64
C LYS A 790 -48.56 26.59 33.07
N PRO A 791 -47.70 25.59 33.29
CA PRO A 791 -46.63 25.67 34.28
C PRO A 791 -45.35 26.21 33.65
N THR A 792 -44.87 27.26 34.29
CA THR A 792 -43.59 27.96 34.18
C THR A 792 -42.36 27.05 34.26
N SER A 793 -41.39 27.35 33.41
CA SER A 793 -39.98 26.95 33.50
C SER A 793 -39.29 27.59 34.72
N PRO A 794 -38.35 26.90 35.40
CA PRO A 794 -37.42 27.55 36.29
C PRO A 794 -36.18 28.03 35.52
N SER A 795 -35.99 29.34 35.53
CA SER A 795 -34.72 30.02 35.29
C SER A 795 -33.73 29.71 36.42
N ILE A 796 -32.51 29.28 36.08
CA ILE A 796 -31.36 29.36 36.98
C ILE A 796 -30.41 30.43 36.46
N GLY A 797 -30.13 31.36 37.36
CA GLY A 797 -29.39 32.59 37.13
C GLY A 797 -27.89 32.42 36.99
N SER A 798 -27.34 33.43 36.33
CA SER A 798 -25.95 33.82 36.24
C SER A 798 -25.23 33.87 37.59
N ASN A 799 -24.13 33.13 37.70
CA ASN A 799 -22.85 33.58 38.29
C ASN A 799 -21.82 32.45 38.16
N LEU A 800 -20.95 32.53 37.14
CA LEU A 800 -19.68 31.81 37.13
C LEU A 800 -18.56 32.81 36.90
N SER A 801 -17.82 33.09 37.97
CA SER A 801 -16.54 33.79 37.93
C SER A 801 -15.51 32.91 37.20
N ILE A 802 -15.05 33.39 36.04
CA ILE A 802 -13.99 32.73 35.27
C ILE A 802 -12.66 32.88 36.05
N PRO A 803 -11.95 31.78 36.37
CA PRO A 803 -10.65 31.83 37.04
C PRO A 803 -9.62 32.62 36.21
N SER A 804 -8.75 33.38 36.87
CA SER A 804 -7.78 34.29 36.24
C SER A 804 -6.86 33.62 35.20
N HIS A 805 -6.63 32.32 35.31
CA HIS A 805 -5.83 31.49 34.40
C HIS A 805 -6.55 31.23 33.06
N LEU A 806 -7.89 31.17 33.04
CA LEU A 806 -8.67 30.98 31.81
C LEU A 806 -8.77 32.27 30.97
N LYS A 807 -8.73 33.44 31.61
CA LYS A 807 -8.67 34.74 30.91
C LYS A 807 -7.36 34.90 30.12
N PHE A 808 -6.27 34.33 30.61
CA PHE A 808 -4.98 34.36 29.91
C PHE A 808 -4.98 33.49 28.65
N ILE A 809 -5.64 32.33 28.70
CA ILE A 809 -5.74 31.41 27.55
C ILE A 809 -6.62 32.00 26.45
N ILE A 810 -7.72 32.68 26.80
CA ILE A 810 -8.60 33.35 25.83
C ILE A 810 -7.87 34.54 25.18
N LEU A 811 -7.10 35.31 25.94
CA LEU A 811 -6.29 36.41 25.39
C LEU A 811 -5.19 35.90 24.46
N PHE A 812 -4.55 34.77 24.79
CA PHE A 812 -3.50 34.15 23.98
C PHE A 812 -4.05 33.56 22.67
N LEU A 813 -5.21 32.91 22.71
CA LEU A 813 -5.91 32.41 21.52
C LEU A 813 -6.40 33.55 20.62
N SER A 814 -6.83 34.67 21.19
CA SER A 814 -7.26 35.86 20.44
C SER A 814 -6.11 36.53 19.69
N ILE A 815 -4.91 36.54 20.29
CA ILE A 815 -3.69 37.07 19.66
C ILE A 815 -3.16 36.11 18.59
N LEU A 816 -3.28 34.79 18.80
CA LEU A 816 -2.88 33.78 17.82
C LEU A 816 -3.78 33.79 16.56
N ILE A 817 -5.07 34.09 16.72
CA ILE A 817 -6.02 34.24 15.60
C ILE A 817 -5.81 35.57 14.84
N TYR A 818 -5.16 36.56 15.46
CA TYR A 818 -4.83 37.84 14.80
C TYR A 818 -3.45 37.83 14.12
N LEU A 819 -2.64 36.80 14.37
CA LEU A 819 -1.28 36.61 13.82
C LEU A 819 -1.20 35.46 12.79
N ILE A 820 -2.29 34.72 12.57
CA ILE A 820 -2.53 33.83 11.43
C ILE A 820 -3.37 34.62 10.43
#